data_AF-A0A971BHA9-F1
#
_entry.id   AF-A0A971BHA9-F1
#
_cell.length_a   1.000
_cell.length_b   1.000
_cell.length_c   1.000
_cell.angle_alpha   90.00
_cell.angle_beta   90.00
_cell.angle_gamma   90.00
#
_symmetry.space_group_name_H-M   'P 1'
#
loop_
_entity.id
_entity.type
_entity.pdbx_description
1 polymer ?
#
loop_
_entity_poly.entity_id
_entity_poly.type
_entity_poly.pdbx_seq_one_letter_code
_entity_poly.pdbx_strand_id
1 'polypeptide(L)'
;MKSKKLIIARKAFAVLLVLLTILCNITVASANSTRTPQYDFTDDEGYVWTYYINSDGNATIVNTTKTSGEVVIPSVVDGYTVTAINDPTSSKSIFGSSANANPNTEVTSIIVPDTVTALGDEAFLHCTALTSVSLPYGLKTMGIGVFYKCNNLGPEFIIPGSVDSIDFNTFVYTKISTLYITSRQGYTYLGWNTKPDGTGAAVISLNTATAMSYSIWMPNQYNAHLDANGGDVEPETVSVSYMTAYLSLLPIPEREGYTFKGWYRNLNDETTLVTAETLWDVAGDINLYAGWQRITYTANFDSKGGTIIPAQTIEFGGLIEEPTPDPEKAGHTFLGWYESEDEDAALFDFDTPPTSNVTIYAKWSINTYTVTFNSNGGTPNKQYHNEPYGNLIADAMVSPSREGHNFTGWFYDEDQTQPVSFPFTITGNIELYAGWSANAHTITFLPNFGSVSPSSIEVSYGTSYFSLLPTPVREGHEFLGWYTDLDDLDSLVTESAVMGDSDINLTAGWTPITLTAAFDSKGGTPIDTQIVDYGSYAAEPTPPSKPGHTFEDWYDSDDDTANVFVFYVPLYEDVIIYARWSANNITVTFNSNSGSAVDSCTITYGSLVPEPENPSLHGHIFDGWYYDNETFEEKFQFESEIIAYDTELYAKWSPACYTVTLDPTGGTVTPDSITVTYNTPYGELPVPSKDGHTFAGWQDFEACIVTETDIMTTAEDTTLTATWTANTYVITYDPMGGYVFPTQKTYTYGQPIASMTYPWKTGYDFAGWQDEEGNTYTKEDTMLFTENTTLYAAWEQHPYTVYLDPDGGTVSPETITVYYGEPYGELPVPVKDGYTFNGWYFVYANMCSVVSINQQAYIGIGDGEGDDNGDGDYGYDDILITAETIVESDWDHTLIAKWTKNQEPQGPSGPSTPTKPTPYNIATYIDANGLKQVIPGAFQTAGSTRYTFIYDALPEGILNYKPEYARANLRNTPSSHWAYDNLEEMYVKHIIKDIGILPDKNITRGELAWVLYNSVVHDMLNLEITGPAPFPDVSEDDVAIRWAAEKKIILGFPDGTFKPEQNITRQEAFAMFARFIRAYGLEFRKQLNLSEMPDFADIDEAGDWALEDIALFAKSDILRGIKDYSRTMLMPLKNISNAEVAAMVHRMLKYMSYPDAIR
;
A
#
# COMPACT_ATOMS: atom_id res chain seq x y z
N MET A 1 9.02 -9.65 -16.85
CA MET A 1 9.05 -10.87 -16.01
C MET A 1 10.46 -11.04 -15.45
N LYS A 2 10.58 -11.62 -14.23
CA LYS A 2 11.81 -11.91 -13.46
C LYS A 2 12.38 -10.79 -12.58
N SER A 3 11.65 -10.42 -11.54
CA SER A 3 12.25 -10.02 -10.25
C SER A 3 11.36 -10.50 -9.10
N LYS A 4 11.46 -11.80 -8.80
CA LYS A 4 10.96 -12.40 -7.55
C LYS A 4 12.01 -13.32 -6.89
N LYS A 5 13.28 -13.24 -7.30
CA LYS A 5 14.31 -14.22 -6.86
C LYS A 5 15.64 -13.66 -6.34
N LEU A 6 15.81 -12.35 -6.18
CA LEU A 6 17.04 -11.80 -5.56
C LEU A 6 16.77 -10.95 -4.31
N ILE A 7 15.68 -11.24 -3.59
CA ILE A 7 15.32 -10.62 -2.29
C ILE A 7 16.00 -11.32 -1.10
N ILE A 8 16.69 -12.44 -1.30
CA ILE A 8 17.16 -13.29 -0.19
C ILE A 8 18.68 -13.17 0.06
N ALA A 9 19.47 -12.68 -0.90
CA ALA A 9 20.94 -12.68 -0.78
C ALA A 9 21.56 -11.38 -0.21
N ARG A 10 20.93 -10.20 -0.37
CA ARG A 10 21.52 -8.91 0.09
C ARG A 10 21.17 -8.50 1.52
N LYS A 11 20.27 -9.20 2.21
CA LYS A 11 20.01 -9.00 3.64
C LYS A 11 21.14 -9.50 4.54
N ALA A 12 22.03 -10.37 4.05
CA ALA A 12 23.11 -10.93 4.85
C ALA A 12 24.34 -10.00 4.98
N PHE A 13 24.60 -9.12 4.00
CA PHE A 13 25.82 -8.31 3.99
C PHE A 13 25.67 -6.92 4.66
N ALA A 14 24.43 -6.41 4.76
CA ALA A 14 24.14 -5.15 5.45
C ALA A 14 24.15 -5.29 7.00
N VAL A 15 24.05 -6.51 7.52
CA VAL A 15 24.20 -6.79 8.96
C VAL A 15 25.69 -6.74 9.37
N LEU A 16 26.60 -7.08 8.44
CA LEU A 16 28.04 -7.17 8.72
C LEU A 16 28.73 -5.79 8.89
N LEU A 17 28.22 -4.73 8.26
CA LEU A 17 28.81 -3.39 8.36
C LEU A 17 28.25 -2.53 9.51
N VAL A 18 27.07 -2.87 10.03
CA VAL A 18 26.52 -2.25 11.27
C VAL A 18 27.26 -2.78 12.51
N LEU A 19 27.89 -3.96 12.42
CA LEU A 19 28.71 -4.54 13.48
C LEU A 19 30.12 -3.92 13.58
N LEU A 20 30.65 -3.30 12.52
CA LEU A 20 32.01 -2.72 12.53
C LEU A 20 32.10 -1.28 13.08
N THR A 21 30.99 -0.57 13.27
CA THR A 21 30.98 0.79 13.84
C THR A 21 30.65 0.86 15.33
N ILE A 22 30.43 -0.27 16.00
CA ILE A 22 30.16 -0.30 17.46
C ILE A 22 31.44 -0.47 18.31
N LEU A 23 32.61 -0.75 17.72
CA LEU A 23 33.81 -1.12 18.50
C LEU A 23 34.92 -0.06 18.66
N CYS A 24 34.70 1.21 18.31
CA CYS A 24 35.68 2.25 18.65
C CYS A 24 35.03 3.60 18.99
N ASN A 25 34.53 3.72 20.23
CA ASN A 25 34.60 4.92 21.09
C ASN A 25 33.66 4.79 22.30
N ILE A 26 34.08 4.17 23.40
CA ILE A 26 33.62 4.56 24.75
C ILE A 26 34.80 4.41 25.73
N THR A 27 35.37 5.54 26.16
CA THR A 27 36.13 5.63 27.41
C THR A 27 35.19 6.06 28.54
N VAL A 28 35.08 5.15 29.52
CA VAL A 28 34.71 5.34 30.94
C VAL A 28 33.41 6.08 31.25
N ALA A 29 32.34 5.30 31.38
CA ALA A 29 31.29 5.53 32.37
C ALA A 29 31.10 4.22 33.14
N SER A 30 31.18 4.27 34.47
CA SER A 30 30.95 3.12 35.34
C SER A 30 29.53 2.58 35.13
N ALA A 31 29.39 1.35 34.64
CA ALA A 31 28.11 0.64 34.62
C ALA A 31 28.36 -0.86 34.78
N ASN A 32 27.55 -1.48 35.65
CA ASN A 32 27.64 -2.87 36.10
C ASN A 32 27.70 -3.90 34.96
N SER A 33 28.48 -4.96 35.17
CA SER A 33 28.57 -6.15 34.33
C SER A 33 27.21 -6.82 34.15
N THR A 34 26.60 -6.69 32.98
CA THR A 34 25.53 -7.60 32.55
C THR A 34 26.20 -8.70 31.72
N ARG A 35 26.38 -9.89 32.31
CA ARG A 35 26.88 -11.07 31.58
C ARG A 35 25.86 -11.44 30.51
N THR A 36 26.30 -11.60 29.26
CA THR A 36 25.52 -12.28 28.22
C THR A 36 25.11 -13.66 28.75
N PRO A 37 23.82 -14.06 28.62
CA PRO A 37 23.38 -15.36 29.10
C PRO A 37 24.09 -16.46 28.30
N GLN A 38 24.71 -17.39 29.03
CA GLN A 38 25.36 -18.58 28.48
C GLN A 38 24.42 -19.77 28.62
N TYR A 39 24.48 -20.67 27.65
CA TYR A 39 23.67 -21.87 27.52
C TYR A 39 24.57 -23.09 27.38
N ASP A 40 24.12 -24.24 27.87
CA ASP A 40 24.85 -25.50 27.79
C ASP A 40 24.11 -26.47 26.85
N PHE A 41 24.80 -26.92 25.81
CA PHE A 41 24.34 -27.96 24.89
C PHE A 41 25.11 -29.25 25.13
N THR A 42 24.44 -30.38 25.31
CA THR A 42 25.11 -31.69 25.43
C THR A 42 25.05 -32.42 24.10
N ASP A 43 26.21 -32.81 23.56
CA ASP A 43 26.29 -33.56 22.31
C ASP A 43 25.97 -35.06 22.49
N ASP A 44 25.92 -35.79 21.37
CA ASP A 44 25.61 -37.22 21.34
C ASP A 44 26.68 -38.09 22.06
N GLU A 45 27.88 -37.54 22.28
CA GLU A 45 28.96 -38.19 23.02
C GLU A 45 28.93 -37.87 24.53
N GLY A 46 27.98 -37.03 24.97
CA GLY A 46 27.80 -36.63 26.36
C GLY A 46 28.70 -35.48 26.80
N TYR A 47 29.38 -34.79 25.88
CA TYR A 47 30.16 -33.60 26.20
C TYR A 47 29.28 -32.36 26.17
N VAL A 48 29.54 -31.44 27.10
CA VAL A 48 28.80 -30.20 27.28
C VAL A 48 29.56 -29.07 26.59
N TRP A 49 28.86 -28.33 25.73
CA TRP A 49 29.33 -27.17 25.00
C TRP A 49 28.59 -25.93 25.52
N THR A 50 29.32 -25.02 26.15
CA THR A 50 28.76 -23.75 26.60
C THR A 50 28.88 -22.72 25.48
N TYR A 51 27.78 -22.04 25.17
CA TYR A 51 27.69 -21.06 24.09
C TYR A 51 26.81 -19.86 24.47
N TYR A 52 26.87 -18.80 23.67
CA TYR A 52 25.87 -17.72 23.69
C TYR A 52 25.38 -17.42 22.27
N ILE A 53 24.18 -16.83 22.19
CA ILE A 53 23.56 -16.46 20.91
C ILE A 53 23.95 -15.02 20.58
N ASN A 54 24.55 -14.84 19.42
CA ASN A 54 24.94 -13.56 18.85
C ASN A 54 23.70 -12.77 18.40
N SER A 55 23.85 -11.45 18.18
CA SER A 55 22.76 -10.58 17.70
C SER A 55 22.22 -10.95 16.30
N ASP A 56 22.99 -11.70 15.52
CA ASP A 56 22.61 -12.22 14.20
C ASP A 56 21.83 -13.55 14.28
N GLY A 57 21.61 -14.08 15.49
CA GLY A 57 20.92 -15.35 15.72
C GLY A 57 21.79 -16.60 15.54
N ASN A 58 23.11 -16.46 15.39
CA ASN A 58 24.06 -17.57 15.36
C ASN A 58 24.67 -17.82 16.75
N ALA A 59 25.34 -18.95 16.93
CA ALA A 59 25.98 -19.33 18.19
C ALA A 59 27.50 -19.11 18.18
N THR A 60 28.03 -18.69 19.33
CA THR A 60 29.47 -18.65 19.64
C THR A 60 29.78 -19.60 20.79
N ILE A 61 30.66 -20.59 20.56
CA ILE A 61 31.08 -21.54 21.59
C ILE A 61 32.18 -20.91 22.44
N VAL A 62 32.05 -20.95 23.77
CA VAL A 62 32.98 -20.33 24.72
C VAL A 62 33.61 -21.31 25.71
N ASN A 63 33.05 -22.51 25.87
CA ASN A 63 33.61 -23.54 26.75
C ASN A 63 33.18 -24.94 26.30
N THR A 64 33.94 -25.97 26.64
CA THR A 64 33.57 -27.37 26.44
C THR A 64 34.14 -28.29 27.51
N THR A 65 33.41 -29.36 27.84
CA THR A 65 33.94 -30.47 28.66
C THR A 65 34.74 -31.49 27.83
N LYS A 66 34.74 -31.39 26.49
CA LYS A 66 35.57 -32.19 25.59
C LYS A 66 37.02 -31.69 25.60
N THR A 67 37.77 -32.07 26.63
CA THR A 67 39.12 -31.53 26.92
C THR A 67 40.28 -32.48 26.60
N SER A 68 40.04 -33.59 25.90
CA SER A 68 41.07 -34.58 25.54
C SER A 68 40.84 -35.28 24.20
N GLY A 69 41.94 -35.68 23.56
CA GLY A 69 41.95 -36.37 22.26
C GLY A 69 41.66 -35.46 21.07
N GLU A 70 41.00 -36.00 20.05
CA GLU A 70 40.45 -35.22 18.93
C GLU A 70 39.17 -34.51 19.36
N VAL A 71 39.08 -33.22 19.05
CA VAL A 71 37.93 -32.37 19.36
C VAL A 71 37.28 -31.94 18.05
N VAL A 72 36.07 -32.46 17.80
CA VAL A 72 35.22 -32.03 16.70
C VAL A 72 34.24 -31.01 17.24
N ILE A 73 34.36 -29.76 16.80
CA ILE A 73 33.48 -28.68 17.27
C ILE A 73 32.14 -28.80 16.51
N PRO A 74 30.99 -28.79 17.21
CA PRO A 74 29.70 -28.94 16.56
C PRO A 74 29.41 -27.74 15.65
N SER A 75 28.86 -28.01 14.46
CA SER A 75 28.42 -26.96 13.53
C SER A 75 27.09 -26.32 13.96
N VAL A 76 26.34 -26.96 14.85
CA VAL A 76 25.03 -26.52 15.35
C VAL A 76 24.89 -26.91 16.83
N VAL A 77 24.38 -26.00 17.65
CA VAL A 77 24.03 -26.24 19.07
C VAL A 77 22.61 -25.74 19.32
N ASP A 78 21.73 -26.57 19.88
CA ASP A 78 20.29 -26.27 20.10
C ASP A 78 19.56 -25.64 18.88
N GLY A 79 19.95 -26.02 17.66
CA GLY A 79 19.38 -25.50 16.42
C GLY A 79 19.99 -24.18 15.92
N TYR A 80 20.95 -23.59 16.65
CA TYR A 80 21.71 -22.41 16.23
C TYR A 80 23.01 -22.80 15.53
N THR A 81 23.27 -22.23 14.35
CA THR A 81 24.51 -22.44 13.59
C THR A 81 25.70 -21.83 14.34
N VAL A 82 26.75 -22.61 14.53
CA VAL A 82 27.99 -22.15 15.17
C VAL A 82 28.83 -21.39 14.14
N THR A 83 28.97 -20.08 14.31
CA THR A 83 29.71 -19.22 13.39
C THR A 83 30.99 -18.64 13.97
N ALA A 84 31.19 -18.73 15.29
CA ALA A 84 32.40 -18.28 15.96
C ALA A 84 32.81 -19.19 17.12
N ILE A 85 34.11 -19.19 17.44
CA ILE A 85 34.69 -19.92 18.57
C ILE A 85 35.47 -18.94 19.45
N ASN A 86 35.12 -18.95 20.73
CA ASN A 86 35.55 -18.05 21.80
C ASN A 86 35.12 -16.59 21.61
N ASP A 87 34.86 -15.92 22.72
CA ASP A 87 34.52 -14.48 22.76
C ASP A 87 35.82 -13.66 22.88
N PRO A 88 36.01 -12.57 22.11
CA PRO A 88 37.16 -11.66 22.28
C PRO A 88 37.30 -11.04 23.69
N THR A 89 36.26 -11.09 24.53
CA THR A 89 36.31 -10.65 25.93
C THR A 89 36.71 -11.76 26.91
N SER A 90 36.85 -13.01 26.45
CA SER A 90 37.29 -14.15 27.27
C SER A 90 38.80 -14.08 27.51
N SER A 91 39.21 -14.31 28.76
CA SER A 91 40.63 -14.47 29.15
C SER A 91 41.06 -15.95 29.24
N LYS A 92 40.26 -16.83 28.61
CA LYS A 92 40.44 -18.28 28.64
C LYS A 92 40.09 -18.86 27.27
N SER A 93 40.81 -19.92 26.89
CA SER A 93 40.42 -20.81 25.79
C SER A 93 39.10 -21.52 26.09
N ILE A 94 38.51 -22.11 25.06
CA ILE A 94 37.31 -22.96 25.20
C ILE A 94 37.56 -24.22 26.04
N PHE A 95 38.82 -24.55 26.35
CA PHE A 95 39.20 -25.67 27.22
C PHE A 95 39.51 -25.22 28.66
N GLY A 96 39.22 -23.97 29.00
CA GLY A 96 39.46 -23.39 30.32
C GLY A 96 40.91 -22.99 30.62
N SER A 97 41.86 -23.27 29.71
CA SER A 97 43.25 -22.82 29.82
C SER A 97 43.33 -21.30 29.73
N SER A 98 44.16 -20.68 30.57
CA SER A 98 44.46 -19.24 30.56
C SER A 98 45.96 -19.02 30.70
N ALA A 99 46.44 -17.79 30.49
CA ALA A 99 47.85 -17.46 30.63
C ALA A 99 48.43 -17.82 32.02
N ASN A 100 47.58 -17.86 33.05
CA ASN A 100 47.92 -18.15 34.45
C ASN A 100 47.33 -19.49 34.98
N ALA A 101 46.62 -20.27 34.16
CA ALA A 101 46.03 -21.55 34.52
C ALA A 101 46.78 -22.73 33.88
N ASN A 102 46.47 -23.96 34.32
CA ASN A 102 47.11 -25.17 33.80
C ASN A 102 46.88 -25.30 32.29
N PRO A 103 47.92 -25.63 31.50
CA PRO A 103 47.77 -25.86 30.06
C PRO A 103 46.90 -27.08 29.79
N ASN A 104 46.17 -27.08 28.68
CA ASN A 104 45.57 -28.31 28.18
C ASN A 104 46.69 -29.19 27.59
N THR A 105 46.90 -30.35 28.20
CA THR A 105 47.96 -31.32 27.82
C THR A 105 47.40 -32.55 27.12
N GLU A 106 46.12 -32.58 26.77
CA GLU A 106 45.44 -33.79 26.30
C GLU A 106 44.73 -33.64 24.95
N VAL A 107 44.39 -32.42 24.50
CA VAL A 107 43.83 -32.17 23.16
C VAL A 107 44.94 -32.30 22.11
N THR A 108 44.78 -33.23 21.17
CA THR A 108 45.78 -33.56 20.13
C THR A 108 45.42 -33.00 18.75
N SER A 109 44.13 -32.93 18.42
CA SER A 109 43.63 -32.37 17.15
C SER A 109 42.32 -31.64 17.36
N ILE A 110 42.09 -30.60 16.55
CA ILE A 110 40.84 -29.82 16.57
C ILE A 110 40.29 -29.73 15.15
N ILE A 111 39.02 -30.05 14.97
CA ILE A 111 38.29 -29.91 13.70
C ILE A 111 37.26 -28.79 13.88
N VAL A 112 37.49 -27.68 13.17
CA VAL A 112 36.59 -26.53 13.14
C VAL A 112 35.60 -26.71 11.96
N PRO A 113 34.28 -26.62 12.18
CA PRO A 113 33.29 -26.88 11.14
C PRO A 113 33.22 -25.76 10.08
N ASP A 114 32.74 -26.09 8.89
CA ASP A 114 32.61 -25.18 7.73
C ASP A 114 31.73 -23.95 7.98
N THR A 115 30.89 -24.01 9.02
CA THR A 115 30.01 -22.93 9.44
C THR A 115 30.73 -21.79 10.16
N VAL A 116 31.94 -22.04 10.67
CA VAL A 116 32.69 -21.06 11.45
C VAL A 116 33.41 -20.07 10.55
N THR A 117 33.12 -18.79 10.76
CA THR A 117 33.72 -17.67 10.05
C THR A 117 34.74 -16.90 10.90
N ALA A 118 34.76 -17.08 12.23
CA ALA A 118 35.67 -16.37 13.12
C ALA A 118 36.22 -17.25 14.25
N LEU A 119 37.53 -17.19 14.48
CA LEU A 119 38.16 -17.65 15.72
C LEU A 119 38.44 -16.40 16.57
N GLY A 120 37.78 -16.29 17.72
CA GLY A 120 37.98 -15.20 18.68
C GLY A 120 39.29 -15.32 19.47
N ASP A 121 39.57 -14.32 20.29
CA ASP A 121 40.83 -14.22 21.03
C ASP A 121 41.06 -15.46 21.90
N GLU A 122 42.30 -15.94 21.96
CA GLU A 122 42.76 -17.02 22.83
C GLU A 122 42.00 -18.36 22.66
N ALA A 123 41.27 -18.57 21.55
CA ALA A 123 40.35 -19.70 21.38
C ALA A 123 40.95 -21.07 21.73
N PHE A 124 42.21 -21.32 21.38
CA PHE A 124 42.94 -22.57 21.66
C PHE A 124 44.23 -22.32 22.45
N LEU A 125 44.27 -21.25 23.23
CA LEU A 125 45.40 -20.87 24.09
C LEU A 125 45.90 -22.06 24.93
N HIS A 126 47.23 -22.20 25.02
CA HIS A 126 47.91 -23.16 25.90
C HIS A 126 47.56 -24.65 25.63
N CYS A 127 47.12 -25.03 24.43
CA CYS A 127 46.94 -26.44 24.04
C CYS A 127 48.30 -27.09 23.67
N THR A 128 49.04 -27.51 24.69
CA THR A 128 50.43 -27.97 24.52
C THR A 128 50.58 -29.32 23.81
N ALA A 129 49.55 -30.17 23.82
CA ALA A 129 49.52 -31.44 23.09
C ALA A 129 48.99 -31.33 21.65
N LEU A 130 48.47 -30.17 21.25
CA LEU A 130 47.85 -29.95 19.96
C LEU A 130 48.88 -30.05 18.84
N THR A 131 48.70 -31.00 17.91
CA THR A 131 49.60 -31.22 16.78
C THR A 131 49.00 -30.75 15.45
N SER A 132 47.68 -30.71 15.32
CA SER A 132 47.00 -30.33 14.08
C SER A 132 45.65 -29.67 14.32
N VAL A 133 45.29 -28.73 13.44
CA VAL A 133 44.00 -28.05 13.44
C VAL A 133 43.48 -28.01 12.01
N SER A 134 42.24 -28.43 11.81
CA SER A 134 41.53 -28.30 10.53
C SER A 134 40.70 -27.02 10.54
N LEU A 135 41.06 -26.06 9.69
CA LEU A 135 40.35 -24.78 9.54
C LEU A 135 39.42 -24.80 8.31
N PRO A 136 38.22 -24.18 8.39
CA PRO A 136 37.25 -24.21 7.31
C PRO A 136 37.59 -23.20 6.19
N TYR A 137 37.17 -23.51 4.96
CA TYR A 137 37.36 -22.60 3.82
C TYR A 137 36.52 -21.31 3.93
N GLY A 138 35.55 -21.26 4.83
CA GLY A 138 34.76 -20.05 5.14
C GLY A 138 35.40 -19.11 6.15
N LEU A 139 36.52 -19.50 6.79
CA LEU A 139 37.12 -18.74 7.89
C LEU A 139 37.60 -17.36 7.43
N LYS A 140 37.18 -16.31 8.13
CA LYS A 140 37.49 -14.91 7.80
C LYS A 140 38.50 -14.29 8.73
N THR A 141 38.41 -14.56 10.03
CA THR A 141 39.24 -13.88 11.03
C THR A 141 39.82 -14.84 12.06
N MET A 142 41.04 -14.55 12.50
CA MET A 142 41.67 -15.18 13.66
C MET A 142 42.12 -14.09 14.64
N GLY A 143 41.56 -14.13 15.85
CA GLY A 143 41.78 -13.15 16.91
C GLY A 143 43.14 -13.27 17.59
N ILE A 144 43.32 -12.50 18.66
CA ILE A 144 44.59 -12.39 19.38
C ILE A 144 44.96 -13.74 19.99
N GLY A 145 46.16 -14.24 19.74
CA GLY A 145 46.70 -15.37 20.48
C GLY A 145 45.95 -16.71 20.35
N VAL A 146 45.18 -16.92 19.28
CA VAL A 146 44.37 -18.15 19.06
C VAL A 146 45.15 -19.44 19.34
N PHE A 147 46.42 -19.54 18.92
CA PHE A 147 47.29 -20.71 19.15
C PHE A 147 48.49 -20.42 20.06
N TYR A 148 48.40 -19.38 20.90
CA TYR A 148 49.50 -18.97 21.75
C TYR A 148 49.95 -20.11 22.69
N LYS A 149 51.25 -20.45 22.66
CA LYS A 149 51.87 -21.58 23.38
C LYS A 149 51.27 -22.97 23.09
N CYS A 150 50.76 -23.18 21.88
CA CYS A 150 50.50 -24.52 21.36
C CYS A 150 51.83 -25.16 20.89
N ASN A 151 52.66 -25.57 21.85
CA ASN A 151 54.07 -25.92 21.64
C ASN A 151 54.32 -27.10 20.68
N ASN A 152 53.30 -27.90 20.35
CA ASN A 152 53.42 -29.03 19.43
C ASN A 152 52.73 -28.80 18.08
N LEU A 153 52.09 -27.65 17.87
CA LEU A 153 51.41 -27.32 16.62
C LEU A 153 52.43 -26.92 15.56
N GLY A 154 52.52 -27.66 14.47
CA GLY A 154 53.53 -27.51 13.40
C GLY A 154 54.23 -28.82 13.06
N PRO A 155 55.18 -28.85 12.11
CA PRO A 155 55.91 -27.70 11.54
C PRO A 155 55.19 -26.96 10.41
N GLU A 156 54.19 -27.56 9.78
CA GLU A 156 53.41 -26.96 8.69
C GLU A 156 52.02 -26.57 9.18
N PHE A 157 51.51 -25.43 8.71
CA PHE A 157 50.16 -24.97 9.03
C PHE A 157 49.49 -24.32 7.82
N ILE A 158 48.25 -24.69 7.55
CA ILE A 158 47.49 -24.22 6.39
C ILE A 158 46.49 -23.16 6.85
N ILE A 159 46.60 -21.96 6.31
CA ILE A 159 45.63 -20.88 6.47
C ILE A 159 44.73 -20.89 5.23
N PRO A 160 43.39 -20.97 5.40
CA PRO A 160 42.46 -20.82 4.30
C PRO A 160 42.61 -19.46 3.59
N GLY A 161 42.54 -19.45 2.26
CA GLY A 161 42.64 -18.25 1.41
C GLY A 161 41.47 -17.28 1.58
N SER A 162 40.46 -17.67 2.35
CA SER A 162 39.33 -16.84 2.77
C SER A 162 39.65 -15.94 3.96
N VAL A 163 40.74 -16.20 4.70
CA VAL A 163 41.11 -15.46 5.90
C VAL A 163 41.56 -14.05 5.52
N ASP A 164 40.74 -13.07 5.87
CA ASP A 164 40.95 -11.66 5.56
C ASP A 164 41.89 -11.01 6.60
N SER A 165 41.86 -11.44 7.88
CA SER A 165 42.76 -10.92 8.92
C SER A 165 43.18 -11.93 10.01
N ILE A 166 44.37 -11.71 10.55
CA ILE A 166 44.98 -12.45 11.66
C ILE A 166 45.57 -11.46 12.66
N ASP A 167 45.18 -11.56 13.92
CA ASP A 167 45.65 -10.65 14.96
C ASP A 167 47.00 -11.08 15.57
N PHE A 168 47.62 -10.18 16.33
CA PHE A 168 48.95 -10.38 16.90
C PHE A 168 48.98 -11.57 17.88
N ASN A 169 50.17 -12.12 18.10
CA ASN A 169 50.43 -13.28 18.96
C ASN A 169 49.76 -14.62 18.56
N THR A 170 48.99 -14.68 17.47
CA THR A 170 48.24 -15.87 17.03
C THR A 170 49.08 -17.17 17.05
N PHE A 171 50.31 -17.13 16.52
CA PHE A 171 51.18 -18.32 16.38
C PHE A 171 52.41 -18.31 17.28
N VAL A 172 52.47 -17.43 18.28
CA VAL A 172 53.64 -17.29 19.14
C VAL A 172 53.82 -18.53 20.05
N TYR A 173 55.06 -19.01 20.16
CA TYR A 173 55.42 -20.26 20.86
C TYR A 173 54.82 -21.54 20.27
N THR A 174 54.51 -21.56 18.98
CA THR A 174 54.20 -22.79 18.23
C THR A 174 55.46 -23.40 17.60
N LYS A 175 55.35 -24.60 17.00
CA LYS A 175 56.40 -25.23 16.18
C LYS A 175 56.27 -24.92 14.69
N ILE A 176 55.35 -24.04 14.30
CA ILE A 176 55.08 -23.71 12.90
C ILE A 176 56.32 -23.03 12.31
N SER A 177 56.95 -23.67 11.33
CA SER A 177 58.07 -23.12 10.56
C SER A 177 57.66 -22.73 9.14
N THR A 178 56.54 -23.26 8.65
CA THR A 178 56.07 -23.04 7.28
C THR A 178 54.55 -22.84 7.29
N LEU A 179 54.12 -21.76 6.63
CA LEU A 179 52.71 -21.42 6.47
C LEU A 179 52.32 -21.55 5.01
N TYR A 180 51.26 -22.30 4.74
CA TYR A 180 50.65 -22.40 3.42
C TYR A 180 49.35 -21.61 3.40
N ILE A 181 49.15 -20.77 2.39
CA ILE A 181 47.86 -20.14 2.14
C ILE A 181 47.19 -20.90 1.00
N THR A 182 45.94 -21.33 1.16
CA THR A 182 45.21 -21.94 0.04
C THR A 182 44.85 -20.88 -1.00
N SER A 183 44.74 -21.27 -2.28
CA SER A 183 44.32 -20.35 -3.35
C SER A 183 42.94 -19.77 -3.09
N ARG A 184 42.74 -18.50 -3.46
CA ARG A 184 41.44 -17.83 -3.56
C ARG A 184 41.08 -17.74 -5.04
N GLN A 185 39.94 -18.31 -5.44
CA GLN A 185 39.56 -18.41 -6.86
C GLN A 185 39.58 -17.05 -7.56
N GLY A 186 40.34 -16.94 -8.65
CA GLY A 186 40.44 -15.73 -9.47
C GLY A 186 41.29 -14.60 -8.87
N TYR A 187 42.02 -14.86 -7.78
CA TYR A 187 42.94 -13.92 -7.17
C TYR A 187 44.33 -14.54 -6.96
N THR A 188 45.36 -13.71 -7.09
CA THR A 188 46.75 -14.01 -6.75
C THR A 188 47.08 -13.46 -5.36
N TYR A 189 47.59 -14.30 -4.48
CA TYR A 189 48.01 -13.89 -3.13
C TYR A 189 49.29 -13.05 -3.20
N LEU A 190 49.28 -11.86 -2.58
CA LEU A 190 50.42 -10.94 -2.59
C LEU A 190 51.20 -10.90 -1.26
N GLY A 191 50.65 -11.45 -0.18
CA GLY A 191 51.26 -11.44 1.14
C GLY A 191 50.37 -10.82 2.22
N TRP A 192 50.92 -10.71 3.43
CA TRP A 192 50.26 -10.08 4.59
C TRP A 192 50.69 -8.62 4.73
N ASN A 193 49.79 -7.75 5.18
CA ASN A 193 50.04 -6.32 5.37
C ASN A 193 49.42 -5.80 6.66
N THR A 194 49.98 -4.75 7.28
CA THR A 194 49.41 -4.14 8.49
C THR A 194 48.15 -3.30 8.25
N LYS A 195 47.75 -3.10 6.99
CA LYS A 195 46.50 -2.44 6.61
C LYS A 195 45.75 -3.26 5.55
N PRO A 196 44.40 -3.26 5.56
CA PRO A 196 43.59 -4.04 4.65
C PRO A 196 43.65 -3.57 3.19
N ASP A 197 43.99 -2.29 2.95
CA ASP A 197 44.16 -1.69 1.62
C ASP A 197 45.54 -1.95 1.00
N GLY A 198 46.43 -2.67 1.70
CA GLY A 198 47.79 -2.93 1.27
C GLY A 198 48.76 -1.74 1.40
N THR A 199 48.32 -0.58 1.91
CA THR A 199 49.16 0.63 2.05
C THR A 199 50.05 0.61 3.30
N GLY A 200 49.89 -0.40 4.16
CA GLY A 200 50.68 -0.58 5.37
C GLY A 200 52.01 -1.32 5.10
N ALA A 201 52.69 -1.71 6.18
CA ALA A 201 53.93 -2.45 6.09
C ALA A 201 53.66 -3.93 5.77
N ALA A 202 54.50 -4.53 4.91
CA ALA A 202 54.44 -5.96 4.65
C ALA A 202 54.82 -6.77 5.90
N VAL A 203 54.03 -7.79 6.23
CA VAL A 203 54.27 -8.69 7.36
C VAL A 203 55.00 -9.92 6.85
N ILE A 204 56.29 -10.03 7.21
CA ILE A 204 57.22 -11.04 6.69
C ILE A 204 57.04 -12.39 7.43
N SER A 205 56.55 -12.36 8.67
CA SER A 205 56.35 -13.54 9.51
C SER A 205 55.19 -13.34 10.47
N LEU A 206 54.15 -14.17 10.35
CA LEU A 206 52.99 -14.16 11.25
C LEU A 206 53.34 -14.68 12.65
N ASN A 207 54.39 -15.50 12.79
CA ASN A 207 54.86 -16.01 14.08
C ASN A 207 55.43 -14.92 15.00
N THR A 208 55.86 -13.80 14.41
CA THR A 208 56.48 -12.67 15.12
C THR A 208 55.71 -11.37 14.91
N ALA A 209 54.49 -11.44 14.36
CA ALA A 209 53.68 -10.27 14.09
C ALA A 209 53.22 -9.63 15.41
N THR A 210 53.54 -8.35 15.59
CA THR A 210 53.17 -7.54 16.76
C THR A 210 51.95 -6.66 16.52
N ALA A 211 51.33 -6.79 15.35
CA ALA A 211 50.15 -6.04 14.92
C ALA A 211 49.26 -6.92 14.04
N MET A 212 47.99 -6.52 13.92
CA MET A 212 47.02 -7.18 13.04
C MET A 212 47.53 -7.20 11.59
N SER A 213 47.38 -8.36 10.96
CA SER A 213 47.86 -8.67 9.62
C SER A 213 46.68 -8.99 8.71
N TYR A 214 46.60 -8.33 7.55
CA TYR A 214 45.54 -8.48 6.55
C TYR A 214 46.09 -9.17 5.31
N SER A 215 45.34 -10.11 4.75
CA SER A 215 45.75 -10.80 3.53
C SER A 215 45.48 -9.92 2.31
N ILE A 216 46.49 -9.75 1.46
CA ILE A 216 46.38 -8.92 0.25
C ILE A 216 46.30 -9.82 -0.97
N TRP A 217 45.32 -9.55 -1.82
CA TRP A 217 44.98 -10.33 -3.00
C TRP A 217 44.85 -9.43 -4.22
N MET A 218 45.43 -9.83 -5.35
CA MET A 218 45.30 -9.15 -6.64
C MET A 218 44.34 -9.93 -7.54
N PRO A 219 43.32 -9.33 -8.16
CA PRO A 219 42.50 -10.01 -9.17
C PRO A 219 43.35 -10.50 -10.35
N ASN A 220 43.08 -11.71 -10.83
CA ASN A 220 43.76 -12.26 -12.01
C ASN A 220 43.26 -11.57 -13.30
N GLN A 221 44.12 -11.48 -14.33
CA GLN A 221 43.77 -10.94 -15.65
C GLN A 221 43.54 -12.07 -16.67
N TYR A 222 42.57 -11.89 -17.55
CA TYR A 222 42.17 -12.79 -18.64
C TYR A 222 41.97 -12.00 -19.95
N ASN A 223 41.92 -12.68 -21.09
CA ASN A 223 41.70 -12.05 -22.39
C ASN A 223 40.25 -12.23 -22.86
N ALA A 224 39.63 -11.13 -23.30
CA ALA A 224 38.38 -11.13 -24.05
C ALA A 224 38.70 -10.99 -25.55
N HIS A 225 38.48 -12.03 -26.33
CA HIS A 225 38.59 -12.03 -27.79
C HIS A 225 37.30 -11.51 -28.41
N LEU A 226 37.43 -10.55 -29.32
CA LEU A 226 36.33 -9.80 -29.90
C LEU A 226 36.19 -10.16 -31.38
N ASP A 227 35.07 -10.79 -31.73
CA ASP A 227 34.69 -11.12 -33.09
C ASP A 227 33.59 -10.16 -33.55
N ALA A 228 33.94 -9.24 -34.45
CA ALA A 228 33.01 -8.27 -35.00
C ALA A 228 31.90 -8.87 -35.88
N ASN A 229 31.90 -10.18 -36.13
CA ASN A 229 30.82 -10.91 -36.80
C ASN A 229 30.40 -10.26 -38.14
N GLY A 230 31.39 -10.03 -38.99
CA GLY A 230 31.24 -9.38 -40.30
C GLY A 230 31.32 -7.85 -40.31
N GLY A 231 31.65 -7.22 -39.18
CA GLY A 231 32.18 -5.85 -39.10
C GLY A 231 33.68 -5.82 -38.83
N ASP A 232 34.20 -4.65 -38.48
CA ASP A 232 35.59 -4.40 -38.10
C ASP A 232 35.67 -3.97 -36.62
N VAL A 233 36.64 -4.50 -35.87
CA VAL A 233 36.89 -4.13 -34.46
C VAL A 233 38.39 -4.06 -34.19
N GLU A 234 38.84 -2.99 -33.54
CA GLU A 234 40.23 -2.83 -33.12
C GLU A 234 40.28 -2.25 -31.68
N PRO A 235 41.00 -2.88 -30.73
CA PRO A 235 41.72 -4.15 -30.86
C PRO A 235 40.80 -5.39 -30.81
N GLU A 236 41.18 -6.47 -31.49
CA GLU A 236 40.46 -7.77 -31.47
C GLU A 236 40.58 -8.53 -30.14
N THR A 237 41.38 -8.05 -29.19
CA THR A 237 41.52 -8.66 -27.87
C THR A 237 41.74 -7.60 -26.80
N VAL A 238 41.00 -7.70 -25.69
CA VAL A 238 41.08 -6.78 -24.55
C VAL A 238 41.34 -7.57 -23.27
N SER A 239 42.32 -7.14 -22.46
CA SER A 239 42.56 -7.75 -21.15
C SER A 239 41.54 -7.25 -20.12
N VAL A 240 40.91 -8.19 -19.40
CA VAL A 240 39.92 -7.97 -18.35
C VAL A 240 40.36 -8.62 -17.04
N SER A 241 40.19 -7.94 -15.93
CA SER A 241 40.45 -8.49 -14.58
C SER A 241 39.22 -9.17 -13.98
N TYR A 242 39.43 -10.26 -13.26
CA TYR A 242 38.41 -11.00 -12.53
C TYR A 242 37.60 -10.08 -11.60
N MET A 243 36.25 -10.20 -11.60
CA MET A 243 35.34 -9.42 -10.75
C MET A 243 35.42 -7.90 -10.86
N THR A 244 36.01 -7.36 -11.93
CA THR A 244 36.04 -5.91 -12.20
C THR A 244 35.19 -5.62 -13.44
N ALA A 245 34.32 -4.60 -13.38
CA ALA A 245 33.39 -4.29 -14.47
C ALA A 245 34.09 -3.52 -15.60
N TYR A 246 34.21 -4.12 -16.79
CA TYR A 246 34.91 -3.54 -17.96
C TYR A 246 34.01 -3.23 -19.16
N LEU A 247 32.69 -3.29 -19.03
CA LEU A 247 31.79 -3.24 -20.20
C LEU A 247 31.93 -1.94 -21.03
N SER A 248 32.30 -0.82 -20.38
CA SER A 248 32.51 0.48 -21.04
C SER A 248 33.86 0.62 -21.74
N LEU A 249 34.74 -0.39 -21.65
CA LEU A 249 36.07 -0.40 -22.27
C LEU A 249 36.18 -1.33 -23.48
N LEU A 250 35.16 -2.11 -23.80
CA LEU A 250 35.17 -2.91 -25.04
C LEU A 250 34.99 -1.97 -26.25
N PRO A 251 35.85 -2.07 -27.29
CA PRO A 251 35.70 -1.28 -28.50
C PRO A 251 34.33 -1.53 -29.14
N ILE A 252 33.77 -0.47 -29.71
CA ILE A 252 32.52 -0.55 -30.49
C ILE A 252 32.93 -0.93 -31.92
N PRO A 253 32.52 -2.10 -32.42
CA PRO A 253 32.82 -2.50 -33.78
C PRO A 253 32.01 -1.64 -34.77
N GLU A 254 32.51 -1.49 -35.99
CA GLU A 254 31.83 -0.82 -37.09
C GLU A 254 31.42 -1.84 -38.16
N ARG A 255 30.21 -1.67 -38.72
CA ARG A 255 29.75 -2.48 -39.85
C ARG A 255 28.86 -1.63 -40.74
N GLU A 256 29.26 -1.46 -41.99
CA GLU A 256 28.52 -0.66 -42.96
C GLU A 256 27.07 -1.15 -43.09
N GLY A 257 26.10 -0.24 -42.93
CA GLY A 257 24.67 -0.53 -43.01
C GLY A 257 24.03 -1.13 -41.76
N TYR A 258 24.76 -1.27 -40.65
CA TYR A 258 24.26 -1.83 -39.40
C TYR A 258 24.63 -0.98 -38.18
N THR A 259 23.71 -0.90 -37.21
CA THR A 259 23.94 -0.35 -35.87
C THR A 259 24.35 -1.48 -34.93
N PHE A 260 25.42 -1.27 -34.16
CA PHE A 260 25.88 -2.21 -33.15
C PHE A 260 24.88 -2.32 -31.97
N LYS A 261 24.43 -3.54 -31.64
CA LYS A 261 23.50 -3.81 -30.52
C LYS A 261 24.21 -4.19 -29.21
N GLY A 262 25.46 -4.62 -29.29
CA GLY A 262 26.24 -5.09 -28.14
C GLY A 262 27.00 -6.40 -28.41
N TRP A 263 27.74 -6.85 -27.39
CA TRP A 263 28.55 -8.07 -27.41
C TRP A 263 27.77 -9.27 -26.86
N TYR A 264 27.94 -10.45 -27.45
CA TYR A 264 27.23 -11.69 -27.11
C TYR A 264 28.20 -12.86 -26.91
N ARG A 265 27.87 -13.83 -26.05
CA ARG A 265 28.76 -14.97 -25.74
C ARG A 265 28.78 -16.07 -26.80
N ASN A 266 27.74 -16.17 -27.62
CA ASN A 266 27.62 -17.22 -28.62
C ASN A 266 27.41 -16.60 -30.00
N LEU A 267 28.07 -17.19 -31.00
CA LEU A 267 27.87 -16.86 -32.39
C LEU A 267 26.40 -17.14 -32.78
N ASN A 268 25.70 -16.11 -33.28
CA ASN A 268 24.28 -16.13 -33.68
C ASN A 268 23.23 -16.15 -32.54
N ASP A 269 23.61 -15.90 -31.29
CA ASP A 269 22.66 -15.80 -30.17
C ASP A 269 22.40 -14.33 -29.82
N GLU A 270 21.29 -13.77 -30.30
CA GLU A 270 20.87 -12.41 -29.95
C GLU A 270 20.19 -12.29 -28.58
N THR A 271 20.09 -13.38 -27.81
CA THR A 271 19.30 -13.41 -26.56
C THR A 271 20.12 -13.24 -25.30
N THR A 272 21.42 -13.57 -25.32
CA THR A 272 22.33 -13.42 -24.18
C THR A 272 23.32 -12.28 -24.40
N LEU A 273 22.81 -11.04 -24.32
CA LEU A 273 23.64 -9.84 -24.31
C LEU A 273 24.59 -9.89 -23.11
N VAL A 274 25.88 -9.64 -23.35
CA VAL A 274 26.88 -9.53 -22.30
C VAL A 274 26.69 -8.18 -21.60
N THR A 275 26.31 -8.24 -20.33
CA THR A 275 26.21 -7.09 -19.43
C THR A 275 27.40 -7.04 -18.48
N ALA A 276 27.57 -5.90 -17.80
CA ALA A 276 28.61 -5.71 -16.79
C ALA A 276 28.57 -6.79 -15.70
N GLU A 277 27.41 -7.37 -15.39
CA GLU A 277 27.22 -8.45 -14.40
C GLU A 277 27.61 -9.84 -14.92
N THR A 278 27.54 -10.03 -16.23
CA THR A 278 27.82 -11.33 -16.88
C THR A 278 29.22 -11.39 -17.48
N LEU A 279 30.09 -10.41 -17.30
CA LEU A 279 31.45 -10.44 -17.87
C LEU A 279 32.48 -11.09 -16.91
N TRP A 280 32.23 -11.09 -15.59
CA TRP A 280 33.22 -11.41 -14.56
C TRP A 280 33.10 -12.78 -13.87
N ASP A 281 32.13 -13.60 -14.26
CA ASP A 281 31.93 -14.93 -13.67
C ASP A 281 32.84 -16.03 -14.26
N VAL A 282 33.68 -15.67 -15.25
CA VAL A 282 34.58 -16.62 -15.92
C VAL A 282 36.00 -16.47 -15.40
N ALA A 283 36.49 -17.51 -14.72
CA ALA A 283 37.90 -17.63 -14.38
C ALA A 283 38.69 -18.16 -15.60
N GLY A 284 38.78 -17.37 -16.68
CA GLY A 284 39.46 -17.74 -17.93
C GLY A 284 39.17 -16.78 -19.10
N ASP A 285 39.86 -17.02 -20.22
CA ASP A 285 39.67 -16.26 -21.46
C ASP A 285 38.24 -16.45 -22.04
N ILE A 286 37.69 -15.41 -22.67
CA ILE A 286 36.31 -15.38 -23.18
C ILE A 286 36.26 -14.92 -24.65
N ASN A 287 35.36 -15.48 -25.45
CA ASN A 287 35.06 -15.02 -26.80
C ASN A 287 33.74 -14.24 -26.79
N LEU A 288 33.72 -13.08 -27.46
CA LEU A 288 32.55 -12.23 -27.60
C LEU A 288 32.28 -11.95 -29.08
N TYR A 289 31.01 -11.95 -29.46
CA TYR A 289 30.54 -11.77 -30.83
C TYR A 289 29.67 -10.51 -30.94
N ALA A 290 29.90 -9.67 -31.94
CA ALA A 290 29.10 -8.47 -32.16
C ALA A 290 27.70 -8.80 -32.70
N GLY A 291 26.67 -8.21 -32.09
CA GLY A 291 25.30 -8.22 -32.60
C GLY A 291 24.98 -6.95 -33.38
N TRP A 292 24.23 -7.10 -34.47
CA TRP A 292 24.00 -6.05 -35.45
C TRP A 292 22.51 -5.85 -35.73
N GLN A 293 22.06 -4.61 -35.87
CA GLN A 293 20.73 -4.25 -36.37
C GLN A 293 20.88 -3.52 -37.70
N ARG A 294 20.17 -3.93 -38.75
CA ARG A 294 20.24 -3.23 -40.04
C ARG A 294 19.65 -1.82 -39.92
N ILE A 295 20.32 -0.81 -40.48
CA ILE A 295 19.84 0.58 -40.51
C ILE A 295 18.58 0.65 -41.40
N THR A 296 17.63 1.51 -41.07
CA THR A 296 16.41 1.74 -41.88
C THR A 296 16.27 3.22 -42.23
N TYR A 297 15.82 3.51 -43.45
CA TYR A 297 15.52 4.85 -43.95
C TYR A 297 14.03 5.01 -44.22
N THR A 298 13.52 6.23 -44.08
CA THR A 298 12.14 6.57 -44.40
C THR A 298 12.07 7.35 -45.70
N ALA A 299 11.23 6.90 -46.63
CA ALA A 299 10.86 7.63 -47.84
C ALA A 299 9.45 8.23 -47.67
N ASN A 300 9.38 9.56 -47.64
CA ASN A 300 8.12 10.30 -47.55
C ASN A 300 7.66 10.75 -48.94
N PHE A 301 6.38 10.60 -49.24
CA PHE A 301 5.80 11.00 -50.53
C PHE A 301 4.92 12.24 -50.34
N ASP A 302 5.38 13.39 -50.83
CA ASP A 302 4.59 14.61 -50.87
C ASP A 302 3.87 14.70 -52.23
N SER A 303 2.57 14.41 -52.20
CA SER A 303 1.72 14.40 -53.39
C SER A 303 1.42 15.79 -53.98
N LYS A 304 1.88 16.88 -53.35
CA LYS A 304 1.65 18.27 -53.80
C LYS A 304 0.18 18.57 -54.11
N GLY A 305 -0.69 18.11 -53.22
CA GLY A 305 -2.15 18.31 -53.30
C GLY A 305 -2.89 17.26 -54.14
N GLY A 306 -2.23 16.18 -54.56
CA GLY A 306 -2.90 14.95 -55.03
C GLY A 306 -3.26 14.00 -53.88
N THR A 307 -3.73 12.79 -54.20
CA THR A 307 -4.02 11.75 -53.19
C THR A 307 -2.85 11.49 -52.24
N ILE A 308 -3.14 11.29 -50.96
CA ILE A 308 -2.12 11.06 -49.92
C ILE A 308 -1.50 9.67 -50.11
N ILE A 309 -0.17 9.61 -50.12
CA ILE A 309 0.60 8.36 -50.20
C ILE A 309 1.30 8.12 -48.85
N PRO A 310 1.15 6.94 -48.23
CA PRO A 310 1.82 6.64 -46.97
C PRO A 310 3.34 6.54 -47.15
N ALA A 311 4.09 6.95 -46.12
CA ALA A 311 5.55 6.82 -46.11
C ALA A 311 5.98 5.34 -46.09
N GLN A 312 7.13 5.04 -46.72
CA GLN A 312 7.74 3.71 -46.72
C GLN A 312 8.95 3.65 -45.79
N THR A 313 9.20 2.49 -45.18
CA THR A 313 10.39 2.21 -44.37
C THR A 313 11.25 1.15 -45.07
N ILE A 314 12.48 1.51 -45.40
CA ILE A 314 13.39 0.74 -46.26
C ILE A 314 14.63 0.37 -45.45
N GLU A 315 14.93 -0.93 -45.38
CA GLU A 315 16.18 -1.40 -44.80
C GLU A 315 17.39 -1.01 -45.67
N PHE A 316 18.56 -0.74 -45.07
CA PHE A 316 19.79 -0.36 -45.77
C PHE A 316 20.10 -1.32 -46.93
N GLY A 317 20.26 -0.75 -48.13
CA GLY A 317 20.46 -1.50 -49.39
C GLY A 317 19.17 -1.96 -50.09
N GLY A 318 18.00 -1.76 -49.47
CA GLY A 318 16.69 -1.97 -50.10
C GLY A 318 16.31 -0.83 -51.04
N LEU A 319 15.37 -1.09 -51.94
CA LEU A 319 14.83 -0.10 -52.88
C LEU A 319 13.54 0.52 -52.34
N ILE A 320 13.26 1.75 -52.74
CA ILE A 320 11.96 2.38 -52.50
C ILE A 320 11.00 1.86 -53.57
N GLU A 321 9.83 1.38 -53.17
CA GLU A 321 8.83 0.93 -54.15
C GLU A 321 8.07 2.15 -54.69
N GLU A 322 7.94 2.24 -56.01
CA GLU A 322 7.14 3.29 -56.63
C GLU A 322 5.65 3.11 -56.25
N PRO A 323 4.97 4.15 -55.72
CA PRO A 323 3.57 4.06 -55.30
C PRO A 323 2.64 3.67 -56.46
N THR A 324 1.76 2.68 -56.23
CA THR A 324 0.71 2.30 -57.19
C THR A 324 -0.66 2.18 -56.49
N PRO A 325 -1.76 2.70 -57.08
CA PRO A 325 -1.80 3.50 -58.31
C PRO A 325 -1.13 4.87 -58.14
N ASP A 326 -0.78 5.52 -59.25
CA ASP A 326 -0.27 6.89 -59.26
C ASP A 326 -1.20 7.82 -58.46
N PRO A 327 -0.66 8.86 -57.79
CA PRO A 327 -1.50 9.85 -57.15
C PRO A 327 -2.37 10.55 -58.20
N GLU A 328 -3.53 11.02 -57.77
CA GLU A 328 -4.51 11.73 -58.58
C GLU A 328 -4.70 13.16 -58.05
N LYS A 329 -4.65 14.14 -58.95
CA LYS A 329 -4.94 15.56 -58.67
C LYS A 329 -5.87 16.10 -59.73
N ALA A 330 -7.07 16.52 -59.33
CA ALA A 330 -8.10 16.97 -60.25
C ALA A 330 -7.58 18.05 -61.22
N GLY A 331 -7.81 17.84 -62.52
CA GLY A 331 -7.43 18.79 -63.58
C GLY A 331 -5.94 18.87 -63.91
N HIS A 332 -5.12 17.96 -63.37
CA HIS A 332 -3.69 17.90 -63.64
C HIS A 332 -3.29 16.49 -64.10
N THR A 333 -2.30 16.41 -64.99
CA THR A 333 -1.65 15.15 -65.38
C THR A 333 -0.43 14.93 -64.48
N PHE A 334 -0.35 13.76 -63.84
CA PHE A 334 0.82 13.35 -63.06
C PHE A 334 2.03 13.18 -63.99
N LEU A 335 3.13 13.87 -63.71
CA LEU A 335 4.36 13.83 -64.52
C LEU A 335 5.41 12.88 -63.95
N GLY A 336 5.19 12.34 -62.74
CA GLY A 336 6.12 11.49 -62.03
C GLY A 336 6.55 12.06 -60.68
N TRP A 337 7.38 11.28 -60.01
CA TRP A 337 8.01 11.60 -58.73
C TRP A 337 9.39 12.22 -58.94
N TYR A 338 9.73 13.25 -58.18
CA TYR A 338 10.93 14.07 -58.35
C TYR A 338 11.70 14.23 -57.03
N GLU A 339 13.01 14.45 -57.15
CA GLU A 339 13.93 14.56 -56.00
C GLU A 339 13.75 15.84 -55.17
N SER A 340 13.19 16.91 -55.75
CA SER A 340 12.89 18.16 -55.05
C SER A 340 11.69 18.89 -55.66
N GLU A 341 11.27 19.98 -55.02
CA GLU A 341 10.19 20.87 -55.48
C GLU A 341 10.62 21.82 -56.61
N ASP A 342 11.92 21.89 -56.92
CA ASP A 342 12.46 22.85 -57.88
C ASP A 342 11.96 22.54 -59.30
N GLU A 343 11.69 23.58 -60.10
CA GLU A 343 11.15 23.42 -61.47
C GLU A 343 12.03 22.50 -62.33
N ASP A 344 13.36 22.59 -62.18
CA ASP A 344 14.36 21.81 -62.92
C ASP A 344 14.78 20.48 -62.25
N ALA A 345 14.13 20.06 -61.15
CA ALA A 345 14.48 18.82 -60.47
C ALA A 345 14.38 17.59 -61.40
N ALA A 346 15.28 16.64 -61.22
CA ALA A 346 15.28 15.36 -61.95
C ALA A 346 14.20 14.40 -61.41
N LEU A 347 13.78 13.45 -62.26
CA LEU A 347 12.92 12.33 -61.84
C LEU A 347 13.62 11.53 -60.74
N PHE A 348 12.87 11.13 -59.73
CA PHE A 348 13.37 10.29 -58.65
C PHE A 348 13.68 8.89 -59.17
N ASP A 349 14.88 8.40 -58.89
CA ASP A 349 15.33 7.06 -59.28
C ASP A 349 14.99 6.02 -58.21
N PHE A 350 13.96 5.22 -58.45
CA PHE A 350 13.54 4.14 -57.54
C PHE A 350 14.49 2.93 -57.54
N ASP A 351 15.37 2.82 -58.53
CA ASP A 351 16.34 1.70 -58.64
C ASP A 351 17.62 1.95 -57.83
N THR A 352 17.76 3.13 -57.20
CA THR A 352 18.89 3.48 -56.34
C THR A 352 18.49 3.40 -54.85
N PRO A 353 19.15 2.56 -54.03
CA PRO A 353 18.88 2.49 -52.60
C PRO A 353 19.11 3.84 -51.89
N PRO A 354 18.23 4.26 -50.96
CA PRO A 354 18.45 5.47 -50.19
C PRO A 354 19.62 5.31 -49.22
N THR A 355 20.38 6.39 -49.02
CA THR A 355 21.48 6.47 -48.04
C THR A 355 21.14 7.35 -46.83
N SER A 356 19.96 7.99 -46.84
CA SER A 356 19.38 8.79 -45.77
C SER A 356 17.85 8.85 -45.94
N ASN A 357 17.13 9.44 -44.98
CA ASN A 357 15.70 9.70 -45.14
C ASN A 357 15.48 10.68 -46.30
N VAL A 358 14.52 10.37 -47.17
CA VAL A 358 14.23 11.15 -48.38
C VAL A 358 12.77 11.58 -48.42
N THR A 359 12.52 12.75 -48.98
CA THR A 359 11.17 13.20 -49.36
C THR A 359 11.11 13.31 -50.87
N ILE A 360 10.11 12.69 -51.47
CA ILE A 360 9.91 12.57 -52.91
C ILE A 360 8.64 13.34 -53.27
N TYR A 361 8.70 14.15 -54.33
CA TYR A 361 7.66 15.13 -54.65
C TYR A 361 6.95 14.81 -55.96
N ALA A 362 5.63 14.80 -55.95
CA ALA A 362 4.82 14.64 -57.15
C ALA A 362 4.82 15.95 -57.98
N LYS A 363 5.15 15.87 -59.27
CA LYS A 363 4.94 16.99 -60.20
C LYS A 363 3.74 16.77 -61.10
N TRP A 364 3.14 17.88 -61.48
CA TRP A 364 1.84 17.94 -62.14
C TRP A 364 1.90 18.90 -63.33
N SER A 365 1.39 18.48 -64.49
CA SER A 365 1.10 19.39 -65.61
C SER A 365 -0.36 19.80 -65.54
N ILE A 366 -0.65 21.10 -65.64
CA ILE A 366 -2.03 21.56 -65.68
C ILE A 366 -2.66 21.16 -67.02
N ASN A 367 -3.81 20.49 -66.98
CA ASN A 367 -4.50 20.09 -68.20
C ASN A 367 -5.06 21.33 -68.91
N THR A 368 -5.09 21.34 -70.24
CA THR A 368 -5.81 22.37 -71.02
C THR A 368 -7.07 21.78 -71.62
N TYR A 369 -8.12 22.57 -71.67
CA TYR A 369 -9.45 22.14 -72.10
C TYR A 369 -10.02 23.12 -73.13
N THR A 370 -10.77 22.58 -74.09
CA THR A 370 -11.38 23.36 -75.17
C THR A 370 -12.79 23.83 -74.78
N VAL A 371 -13.06 25.12 -74.93
CA VAL A 371 -14.40 25.72 -74.85
C VAL A 371 -14.91 26.00 -76.26
N THR A 372 -16.09 25.46 -76.59
CA THR A 372 -16.75 25.61 -77.89
C THR A 372 -18.03 26.43 -77.75
N PHE A 373 -18.23 27.46 -78.57
CA PHE A 373 -19.44 28.28 -78.58
C PHE A 373 -20.27 28.04 -79.84
N ASN A 374 -21.40 27.36 -79.73
CA ASN A 374 -22.33 27.00 -80.80
C ASN A 374 -23.56 27.92 -80.83
N SER A 375 -23.75 28.69 -81.90
CA SER A 375 -24.87 29.63 -82.06
C SER A 375 -26.26 28.99 -82.24
N ASN A 376 -26.37 27.67 -82.27
CA ASN A 376 -27.64 26.91 -82.24
C ASN A 376 -28.71 27.46 -83.20
N GLY A 377 -28.35 27.60 -84.49
CA GLY A 377 -29.23 28.09 -85.56
C GLY A 377 -29.19 29.61 -85.82
N GLY A 378 -28.39 30.38 -85.08
CA GLY A 378 -28.05 31.79 -85.38
C GLY A 378 -26.67 31.96 -86.02
N THR A 379 -26.23 33.20 -86.26
CA THR A 379 -24.89 33.51 -86.84
C THR A 379 -24.02 34.39 -85.93
N PRO A 380 -22.69 34.20 -85.84
CA PRO A 380 -21.84 33.21 -86.55
C PRO A 380 -21.84 31.81 -85.90
N ASN A 381 -21.62 30.74 -86.68
CA ASN A 381 -21.57 29.36 -86.20
C ASN A 381 -20.21 28.97 -85.55
N LYS A 382 -20.25 27.98 -84.65
CA LYS A 382 -19.16 27.34 -83.84
C LYS A 382 -17.77 28.02 -83.83
N GLN A 383 -17.32 28.45 -82.64
CA GLN A 383 -15.95 28.95 -82.36
C GLN A 383 -15.29 28.17 -81.20
N TYR A 384 -13.95 28.03 -81.22
CA TYR A 384 -13.17 27.23 -80.23
C TYR A 384 -12.08 28.06 -79.52
N HIS A 385 -11.90 27.83 -78.22
CA HIS A 385 -10.84 28.41 -77.36
C HIS A 385 -10.17 27.33 -76.48
N ASN A 386 -8.85 27.36 -76.30
CA ASN A 386 -8.11 26.40 -75.47
C ASN A 386 -7.57 27.09 -74.21
N GLU A 387 -8.05 26.68 -73.04
CA GLU A 387 -7.74 27.32 -71.75
C GLU A 387 -7.22 26.30 -70.71
N PRO A 388 -6.29 26.68 -69.82
CA PRO A 388 -5.86 25.83 -68.71
C PRO A 388 -6.99 25.47 -67.73
N TYR A 389 -6.89 24.33 -67.07
CA TYR A 389 -7.74 23.96 -65.94
C TYR A 389 -7.68 25.03 -64.84
N GLY A 390 -8.82 25.39 -64.26
CA GLY A 390 -8.93 26.41 -63.23
C GLY A 390 -8.83 27.86 -63.75
N ASN A 391 -8.63 28.09 -65.06
CA ASN A 391 -8.69 29.44 -65.62
C ASN A 391 -10.13 29.97 -65.61
N LEU A 392 -10.28 31.28 -65.42
CA LEU A 392 -11.59 31.94 -65.33
C LEU A 392 -11.95 32.56 -66.70
N ILE A 393 -13.07 32.14 -67.29
CA ILE A 393 -13.65 32.82 -68.46
C ILE A 393 -14.59 33.91 -67.97
N ALA A 394 -14.23 35.16 -68.24
CA ALA A 394 -14.90 36.33 -67.68
C ALA A 394 -16.14 36.80 -68.45
N ASP A 395 -16.20 36.58 -69.77
CA ASP A 395 -17.35 36.91 -70.61
C ASP A 395 -17.44 36.01 -71.87
N ALA A 396 -18.57 36.13 -72.58
CA ALA A 396 -18.73 35.54 -73.91
C ALA A 396 -18.26 36.55 -74.97
N MET A 397 -17.21 36.20 -75.71
CA MET A 397 -16.50 37.14 -76.59
C MET A 397 -17.34 37.73 -77.75
N VAL A 398 -18.47 37.13 -78.18
CA VAL A 398 -19.40 37.67 -79.21
C VAL A 398 -20.84 37.14 -79.03
N SER A 399 -21.87 37.99 -79.23
CA SER A 399 -23.31 37.59 -79.22
C SER A 399 -23.84 37.22 -80.63
N PRO A 400 -24.53 36.07 -80.81
CA PRO A 400 -25.12 35.66 -82.10
C PRO A 400 -26.52 36.27 -82.37
N SER A 401 -27.04 36.18 -83.61
CA SER A 401 -28.40 36.64 -84.00
C SER A 401 -29.27 35.59 -84.76
N ARG A 402 -30.61 35.63 -84.60
CA ARG A 402 -31.64 34.73 -85.22
C ARG A 402 -32.99 35.45 -85.46
N GLU A 403 -33.70 35.17 -86.56
CA GLU A 403 -34.97 35.85 -86.97
C GLU A 403 -36.20 35.39 -86.15
N GLY A 404 -37.10 36.31 -85.79
CA GLY A 404 -38.32 36.05 -85.00
C GLY A 404 -38.10 35.67 -83.53
N HIS A 405 -36.83 35.71 -83.08
CA HIS A 405 -36.40 35.28 -81.74
C HIS A 405 -35.38 36.25 -81.14
N ASN A 406 -35.39 36.43 -79.82
CA ASN A 406 -34.37 37.20 -79.08
C ASN A 406 -33.29 36.28 -78.52
N PHE A 407 -32.01 36.72 -78.55
CA PHE A 407 -30.90 35.98 -77.93
C PHE A 407 -30.99 36.10 -76.40
N THR A 408 -31.05 34.97 -75.69
CA THR A 408 -31.32 34.93 -74.24
C THR A 408 -30.09 34.63 -73.38
N GLY A 409 -28.98 34.17 -73.98
CA GLY A 409 -27.75 33.82 -73.27
C GLY A 409 -27.09 32.55 -73.81
N TRP A 410 -26.03 32.10 -73.15
CA TRP A 410 -25.33 30.84 -73.46
C TRP A 410 -25.71 29.77 -72.44
N PHE A 411 -25.76 28.50 -72.86
CA PHE A 411 -26.23 27.35 -72.07
C PHE A 411 -25.27 26.17 -72.23
N TYR A 412 -25.17 25.29 -71.22
CA TYR A 412 -24.33 24.08 -71.32
C TYR A 412 -24.96 22.97 -72.19
N ASP A 413 -26.22 23.15 -72.60
CA ASP A 413 -27.03 22.18 -73.34
C ASP A 413 -27.82 22.84 -74.48
N GLU A 414 -28.15 22.06 -75.51
CA GLU A 414 -28.93 22.50 -76.68
C GLU A 414 -30.39 22.89 -76.32
N ASP A 415 -30.91 22.32 -75.23
CA ASP A 415 -32.30 22.48 -74.78
C ASP A 415 -32.52 23.75 -73.94
N GLN A 416 -31.48 24.57 -73.73
CA GLN A 416 -31.50 25.84 -73.00
C GLN A 416 -31.93 25.70 -71.52
N THR A 417 -31.61 24.59 -70.88
CA THR A 417 -32.02 24.30 -69.49
C THR A 417 -30.97 24.69 -68.46
N GLN A 418 -29.70 24.74 -68.84
CA GLN A 418 -28.58 25.08 -67.95
C GLN A 418 -27.91 26.38 -68.40
N PRO A 419 -28.41 27.55 -67.96
CA PRO A 419 -27.81 28.82 -68.32
C PRO A 419 -26.39 28.93 -67.78
N VAL A 420 -25.49 29.40 -68.64
CA VAL A 420 -24.09 29.71 -68.29
C VAL A 420 -24.07 31.10 -67.68
N SER A 421 -23.53 31.19 -66.47
CA SER A 421 -23.29 32.45 -65.79
C SER A 421 -21.81 32.78 -65.84
N PHE A 422 -21.45 33.93 -66.40
CA PHE A 422 -20.08 34.41 -66.41
C PHE A 422 -19.81 35.28 -65.16
N PRO A 423 -18.62 35.19 -64.54
CA PRO A 423 -17.49 34.37 -64.93
C PRO A 423 -17.60 32.91 -64.43
N PHE A 424 -17.02 31.94 -65.16
CA PHE A 424 -16.95 30.54 -64.73
C PHE A 424 -15.54 29.94 -64.92
N THR A 425 -15.24 28.88 -64.16
CA THR A 425 -13.92 28.23 -64.14
C THR A 425 -13.86 26.99 -65.03
N ILE A 426 -12.78 26.83 -65.78
CA ILE A 426 -12.60 25.69 -66.70
C ILE A 426 -12.21 24.44 -65.92
N THR A 427 -13.09 23.44 -65.89
CA THR A 427 -12.84 22.15 -65.22
C THR A 427 -12.76 20.97 -66.20
N GLY A 428 -13.03 21.20 -67.48
CA GLY A 428 -13.09 20.19 -68.54
C GLY A 428 -13.39 20.82 -69.90
N ASN A 429 -13.47 20.00 -70.97
CA ASN A 429 -13.94 20.47 -72.27
C ASN A 429 -15.42 20.87 -72.16
N ILE A 430 -15.77 22.07 -72.61
CA ILE A 430 -17.10 22.66 -72.45
C ILE A 430 -17.63 23.06 -73.82
N GLU A 431 -18.83 22.62 -74.18
CA GLU A 431 -19.55 23.12 -75.36
C GLU A 431 -20.77 23.90 -74.88
N LEU A 432 -20.89 25.15 -75.35
CA LEU A 432 -21.94 26.09 -74.97
C LEU A 432 -22.83 26.39 -76.17
N TYR A 433 -24.12 26.54 -75.93
CA TYR A 433 -25.16 26.71 -76.94
C TYR A 433 -25.91 28.03 -76.73
N ALA A 434 -26.14 28.76 -77.81
CA ALA A 434 -26.92 29.99 -77.78
C ALA A 434 -28.41 29.70 -77.55
N GLY A 435 -29.01 30.41 -76.60
CA GLY A 435 -30.44 30.37 -76.33
C GLY A 435 -31.24 31.43 -77.10
N TRP A 436 -32.48 31.07 -77.44
CA TRP A 436 -33.38 31.87 -78.29
C TRP A 436 -34.81 31.84 -77.71
N SER A 437 -35.45 33.00 -77.57
CA SER A 437 -36.86 33.12 -77.19
C SER A 437 -37.72 33.67 -78.34
N ALA A 438 -38.81 32.98 -78.69
CA ALA A 438 -39.76 33.41 -79.73
C ALA A 438 -40.60 34.62 -79.28
N ASN A 439 -40.93 35.53 -80.19
CA ASN A 439 -41.79 36.70 -79.92
C ASN A 439 -43.22 36.27 -79.48
N ALA A 440 -43.86 37.04 -78.58
CA ALA A 440 -45.17 36.71 -78.00
C ALA A 440 -46.25 37.79 -78.25
N HIS A 441 -47.52 37.36 -78.32
CA HIS A 441 -48.72 38.19 -78.55
C HIS A 441 -49.81 37.88 -77.52
N THR A 442 -50.72 38.82 -77.25
CA THR A 442 -51.65 38.75 -76.11
C THR A 442 -53.07 38.23 -76.47
N ILE A 443 -53.58 37.28 -75.69
CA ILE A 443 -54.99 36.83 -75.69
C ILE A 443 -55.66 37.41 -74.43
N THR A 444 -56.77 38.14 -74.56
CA THR A 444 -57.51 38.74 -73.42
C THR A 444 -58.83 38.00 -73.14
N PHE A 445 -59.13 37.74 -71.88
CA PHE A 445 -60.32 36.99 -71.44
C PHE A 445 -61.36 37.88 -70.76
N LEU A 446 -62.61 37.78 -71.22
CA LEU A 446 -63.77 38.52 -70.72
C LEU A 446 -64.71 37.56 -69.96
N PRO A 447 -64.66 37.51 -68.62
CA PRO A 447 -65.28 36.43 -67.83
C PRO A 447 -66.81 36.54 -67.68
N ASN A 448 -67.45 37.57 -68.24
CA ASN A 448 -68.92 37.72 -68.29
C ASN A 448 -69.63 37.43 -66.96
N PHE A 449 -69.46 38.34 -65.99
CA PHE A 449 -69.95 38.23 -64.59
C PHE A 449 -69.28 37.16 -63.72
N GLY A 450 -68.35 36.35 -64.25
CA GLY A 450 -67.39 35.57 -63.47
C GLY A 450 -66.08 36.32 -63.24
N SER A 451 -65.08 35.63 -62.70
CA SER A 451 -63.69 36.05 -62.65
C SER A 451 -62.82 35.07 -63.44
N VAL A 452 -61.77 35.57 -64.08
CA VAL A 452 -60.81 34.76 -64.82
C VAL A 452 -59.41 35.26 -64.48
N SER A 453 -58.52 34.32 -64.21
CA SER A 453 -57.11 34.61 -63.97
C SER A 453 -56.26 33.60 -64.72
N PRO A 454 -55.29 34.04 -65.53
CA PRO A 454 -54.99 35.44 -65.79
C PRO A 454 -56.05 36.09 -66.71
N SER A 455 -56.22 37.42 -66.64
CA SER A 455 -57.14 38.16 -67.51
C SER A 455 -56.64 38.26 -68.96
N SER A 456 -55.38 37.91 -69.17
CA SER A 456 -54.78 37.73 -70.48
C SER A 456 -53.58 36.79 -70.41
N ILE A 457 -53.22 36.13 -71.51
CA ILE A 457 -51.98 35.37 -71.64
C ILE A 457 -51.19 35.88 -72.84
N GLU A 458 -49.86 35.85 -72.73
CA GLU A 458 -49.01 35.99 -73.90
C GLU A 458 -48.69 34.61 -74.46
N VAL A 459 -48.97 34.42 -75.75
CA VAL A 459 -48.69 33.19 -76.46
C VAL A 459 -47.71 33.49 -77.58
N SER A 460 -46.63 32.71 -77.62
CA SER A 460 -45.61 32.83 -78.65
C SER A 460 -46.15 32.48 -80.03
N TYR A 461 -45.71 33.26 -81.02
CA TYR A 461 -46.09 33.10 -82.43
C TYR A 461 -46.01 31.65 -82.90
N GLY A 462 -47.09 31.16 -83.54
CA GLY A 462 -47.17 29.81 -84.12
C GLY A 462 -47.58 28.69 -83.14
N THR A 463 -47.83 29.01 -81.87
CA THR A 463 -48.18 28.02 -80.83
C THR A 463 -49.69 27.83 -80.72
N SER A 464 -50.17 26.59 -80.53
CA SER A 464 -51.58 26.32 -80.21
C SER A 464 -51.94 26.87 -78.82
N TYR A 465 -53.02 27.64 -78.71
CA TYR A 465 -53.40 28.28 -77.44
C TYR A 465 -54.64 27.71 -76.78
N PHE A 466 -55.32 26.74 -77.39
CA PHE A 466 -56.55 26.18 -76.81
C PHE A 466 -56.34 25.58 -75.42
N SER A 467 -55.27 24.80 -75.25
CA SER A 467 -54.88 24.23 -73.94
C SER A 467 -54.42 25.29 -72.93
N LEU A 468 -54.17 26.52 -73.38
CA LEU A 468 -53.73 27.64 -72.55
C LEU A 468 -54.92 28.49 -72.06
N LEU A 469 -56.14 28.21 -72.53
CA LEU A 469 -57.33 28.97 -72.13
C LEU A 469 -57.65 28.70 -70.65
N PRO A 470 -57.70 29.73 -69.79
CA PRO A 470 -58.01 29.56 -68.37
C PRO A 470 -59.49 29.23 -68.20
N THR A 471 -59.86 28.35 -67.27
CA THR A 471 -61.29 28.17 -66.95
C THR A 471 -61.71 29.31 -66.03
N PRO A 472 -62.66 30.17 -66.44
CA PRO A 472 -63.15 31.21 -65.56
C PRO A 472 -63.98 30.56 -64.45
N VAL A 473 -64.14 31.26 -63.34
CA VAL A 473 -65.03 30.84 -62.25
C VAL A 473 -66.13 31.86 -62.03
N ARG A 474 -67.35 31.38 -61.79
CA ARG A 474 -68.46 32.21 -61.37
C ARG A 474 -69.12 31.50 -60.21
N GLU A 475 -69.14 32.17 -59.07
CA GLU A 475 -69.62 31.58 -57.84
C GLU A 475 -71.06 31.07 -57.98
N GLY A 476 -71.29 29.81 -57.59
CA GLY A 476 -72.58 29.13 -57.69
C GLY A 476 -73.03 28.75 -59.10
N HIS A 477 -72.15 28.82 -60.13
CA HIS A 477 -72.45 28.45 -61.51
C HIS A 477 -71.33 27.62 -62.18
N GLU A 478 -71.69 26.60 -62.97
CA GLU A 478 -70.79 25.82 -63.83
C GLU A 478 -70.52 26.51 -65.18
N PHE A 479 -69.28 26.41 -65.67
CA PHE A 479 -68.78 27.04 -66.91
C PHE A 479 -69.02 26.19 -68.15
N LEU A 480 -69.45 26.80 -69.26
CA LEU A 480 -69.82 26.11 -70.50
C LEU A 480 -68.78 26.22 -71.64
N GLY A 481 -67.79 27.12 -71.56
CA GLY A 481 -66.76 27.32 -72.59
C GLY A 481 -66.49 28.77 -72.98
N TRP A 482 -65.42 29.00 -73.78
CA TRP A 482 -64.99 30.30 -74.30
C TRP A 482 -65.42 30.53 -75.74
N TYR A 483 -65.99 31.69 -76.02
CA TYR A 483 -66.54 32.06 -77.30
C TYR A 483 -65.81 33.30 -77.84
N THR A 484 -65.51 33.35 -79.14
CA THR A 484 -65.08 34.61 -79.78
C THR A 484 -66.26 35.58 -79.93
N ASP A 485 -67.50 35.09 -79.89
CA ASP A 485 -68.75 35.88 -79.88
C ASP A 485 -69.90 35.11 -79.18
N LEU A 486 -70.37 35.58 -78.01
CA LEU A 486 -71.39 34.86 -77.21
C LEU A 486 -72.79 34.80 -77.86
N ASP A 487 -73.08 35.65 -78.84
CA ASP A 487 -74.34 35.63 -79.58
C ASP A 487 -74.33 34.57 -80.71
N ASP A 488 -73.18 33.98 -81.01
CA ASP A 488 -72.99 32.89 -81.98
C ASP A 488 -72.43 31.63 -81.30
N LEU A 489 -73.29 30.64 -81.09
CA LEU A 489 -72.92 29.38 -80.43
C LEU A 489 -71.89 28.55 -81.22
N ASP A 490 -71.71 28.80 -82.53
CA ASP A 490 -70.67 28.15 -83.35
C ASP A 490 -69.27 28.80 -83.17
N SER A 491 -69.17 29.90 -82.42
CA SER A 491 -67.92 30.63 -82.16
C SER A 491 -67.10 30.09 -80.96
N LEU A 492 -67.50 28.94 -80.41
CA LEU A 492 -66.78 28.25 -79.35
C LEU A 492 -65.36 27.93 -79.82
N VAL A 493 -64.34 28.36 -79.05
CA VAL A 493 -62.94 28.04 -79.36
C VAL A 493 -62.72 26.54 -79.20
N THR A 494 -61.94 25.93 -80.09
CA THR A 494 -61.66 24.48 -80.13
C THR A 494 -60.17 24.17 -80.19
N GLU A 495 -59.79 22.90 -79.99
CA GLU A 495 -58.40 22.42 -79.88
C GLU A 495 -57.47 22.80 -81.04
N SER A 496 -58.00 23.14 -82.22
CA SER A 496 -57.19 23.51 -83.40
C SER A 496 -56.70 24.98 -83.43
N ALA A 497 -56.96 25.79 -82.41
CA ALA A 497 -56.64 27.22 -82.42
C ALA A 497 -55.14 27.51 -82.18
N VAL A 498 -54.50 28.31 -83.07
CA VAL A 498 -53.08 28.69 -83.04
C VAL A 498 -52.86 30.21 -83.06
N MET A 499 -51.81 30.67 -82.38
CA MET A 499 -51.52 32.09 -82.20
C MET A 499 -50.87 32.70 -83.44
N GLY A 500 -51.52 33.74 -83.99
CA GLY A 500 -51.02 34.53 -85.11
C GLY A 500 -50.10 35.68 -84.70
N ASP A 501 -49.84 36.60 -85.62
CA ASP A 501 -48.94 37.77 -85.46
C ASP A 501 -49.64 38.99 -84.78
N SER A 502 -50.71 38.77 -84.01
CA SER A 502 -51.53 39.83 -83.39
C SER A 502 -52.41 39.35 -82.23
N ASP A 503 -52.86 40.28 -81.38
CA ASP A 503 -53.65 40.03 -80.16
C ASP A 503 -55.15 39.67 -80.41
N ILE A 504 -55.82 38.94 -79.50
CA ILE A 504 -57.24 38.47 -79.62
C ILE A 504 -58.05 38.54 -78.28
N ASN A 505 -59.40 38.54 -78.32
CA ASN A 505 -60.31 38.59 -77.13
C ASN A 505 -61.34 37.42 -77.09
N LEU A 506 -61.64 36.83 -75.92
CA LEU A 506 -62.57 35.68 -75.72
C LEU A 506 -63.56 35.87 -74.55
N THR A 507 -64.80 35.35 -74.62
CA THR A 507 -65.89 35.58 -73.61
C THR A 507 -66.56 34.30 -73.06
N ALA A 508 -67.00 34.27 -71.78
CA ALA A 508 -67.44 33.07 -71.01
C ALA A 508 -68.98 32.84 -70.84
N GLY A 509 -69.46 31.57 -70.72
CA GLY A 509 -70.89 31.18 -70.47
C GLY A 509 -71.15 30.24 -69.24
N TRP A 510 -72.39 30.21 -68.64
CA TRP A 510 -72.67 29.72 -67.24
C TRP A 510 -74.06 29.02 -66.92
N THR A 511 -74.18 28.16 -65.87
CA THR A 511 -75.44 27.55 -65.27
C THR A 511 -75.41 27.24 -63.71
N PRO A 512 -76.47 27.29 -62.84
CA PRO A 512 -76.38 27.22 -61.33
C PRO A 512 -76.26 25.84 -60.59
N ILE A 513 -75.79 25.79 -59.32
CA ILE A 513 -75.41 24.58 -58.47
C ILE A 513 -76.30 24.35 -57.17
N THR A 514 -76.54 23.09 -56.69
CA THR A 514 -77.32 22.70 -55.44
C THR A 514 -76.58 21.70 -54.49
N LEU A 515 -76.86 21.66 -53.16
CA LEU A 515 -76.02 20.98 -52.11
C LEU A 515 -76.77 20.16 -50.99
N THR A 516 -76.07 19.29 -50.24
CA THR A 516 -76.59 18.41 -49.14
C THR A 516 -75.84 18.52 -47.79
N ALA A 517 -76.52 18.32 -46.64
CA ALA A 517 -75.95 18.37 -45.28
C ALA A 517 -76.38 17.17 -44.40
N ALA A 518 -75.46 16.25 -44.09
CA ALA A 518 -75.72 15.01 -43.35
C ALA A 518 -75.11 15.00 -41.93
N PHE A 519 -75.70 14.28 -40.97
CA PHE A 519 -75.25 14.24 -39.56
C PHE A 519 -74.84 12.84 -39.12
N ASP A 520 -73.62 12.68 -38.59
CA ASP A 520 -73.11 11.43 -38.03
C ASP A 520 -72.83 11.59 -36.53
N SER A 521 -73.63 10.89 -35.71
CA SER A 521 -73.64 11.02 -34.24
C SER A 521 -72.52 10.26 -33.51
N LYS A 522 -71.65 9.52 -34.21
CA LYS A 522 -70.49 8.80 -33.63
C LYS A 522 -70.82 7.96 -32.39
N GLY A 523 -71.91 7.19 -32.50
CA GLY A 523 -72.39 6.27 -31.47
C GLY A 523 -73.31 6.90 -30.41
N GLY A 524 -73.71 8.17 -30.59
CA GLY A 524 -74.84 8.77 -29.90
C GLY A 524 -76.20 8.43 -30.54
N THR A 525 -77.24 9.19 -30.21
CA THR A 525 -78.58 9.01 -30.81
C THR A 525 -78.64 9.53 -32.27
N PRO A 526 -79.30 8.85 -33.25
CA PRO A 526 -79.27 9.19 -34.69
C PRO A 526 -80.03 10.48 -35.10
N ILE A 527 -79.62 11.12 -36.22
CA ILE A 527 -80.20 12.38 -36.77
C ILE A 527 -80.34 12.32 -38.32
N ASP A 528 -81.40 12.91 -38.90
CA ASP A 528 -81.74 12.91 -40.34
C ASP A 528 -81.02 14.00 -41.19
N THR A 529 -80.77 13.74 -42.48
CA THR A 529 -80.07 14.62 -43.48
C THR A 529 -80.93 15.75 -44.08
N GLN A 530 -80.33 16.88 -44.48
CA GLN A 530 -80.95 18.07 -45.09
C GLN A 530 -80.41 18.40 -46.53
N ILE A 531 -81.17 19.11 -47.39
CA ILE A 531 -80.78 19.54 -48.77
C ILE A 531 -81.04 21.05 -48.97
N VAL A 532 -80.09 21.81 -49.54
CA VAL A 532 -80.15 23.29 -49.71
C VAL A 532 -79.48 23.80 -51.00
N ASP A 533 -79.82 25.02 -51.47
CA ASP A 533 -79.20 25.66 -52.64
C ASP A 533 -77.80 26.26 -52.30
N TYR A 534 -76.89 26.35 -53.28
CA TYR A 534 -75.55 26.93 -53.09
C TYR A 534 -75.64 28.36 -52.53
N GLY A 535 -75.03 28.58 -51.36
CA GLY A 535 -75.07 29.83 -50.59
C GLY A 535 -76.21 29.95 -49.56
N SER A 536 -76.85 28.83 -49.17
CA SER A 536 -77.92 28.79 -48.14
C SER A 536 -77.52 27.98 -46.89
N TYR A 537 -78.22 28.15 -45.75
CA TYR A 537 -77.84 27.57 -44.44
C TYR A 537 -78.53 26.24 -44.12
N ALA A 538 -77.83 25.33 -43.43
CA ALA A 538 -78.42 24.13 -42.80
C ALA A 538 -78.87 24.43 -41.36
N ALA A 539 -79.93 23.76 -40.86
CA ALA A 539 -80.45 24.00 -39.52
C ALA A 539 -79.78 23.11 -38.45
N GLU A 540 -79.45 23.68 -37.28
CA GLU A 540 -78.83 22.98 -36.15
C GLU A 540 -79.76 21.93 -35.50
N PRO A 541 -79.32 20.67 -35.34
CA PRO A 541 -80.13 19.62 -34.73
C PRO A 541 -79.97 19.58 -33.20
N THR A 542 -80.90 18.93 -32.49
CA THR A 542 -80.80 18.75 -31.02
C THR A 542 -79.59 17.89 -30.61
N PRO A 543 -78.83 18.24 -29.55
CA PRO A 543 -77.65 17.50 -29.13
C PRO A 543 -77.93 16.01 -28.87
N PRO A 544 -77.07 15.09 -29.36
CA PRO A 544 -77.20 13.66 -29.12
C PRO A 544 -76.65 13.28 -27.72
N SER A 545 -76.99 12.10 -27.19
CA SER A 545 -76.49 11.61 -25.89
C SER A 545 -75.70 10.30 -25.97
N LYS A 546 -74.58 10.16 -25.24
CA LYS A 546 -73.71 8.95 -25.16
C LYS A 546 -73.20 8.72 -23.71
N PRO A 547 -73.42 7.54 -23.07
CA PRO A 547 -73.01 7.29 -21.68
C PRO A 547 -71.49 7.36 -21.44
N GLY A 548 -71.07 7.88 -20.28
CA GLY A 548 -69.65 7.95 -19.86
C GLY A 548 -68.77 8.98 -20.59
N HIS A 549 -69.37 9.73 -21.51
CA HIS A 549 -68.71 10.72 -22.35
C HIS A 549 -69.52 12.02 -22.33
N THR A 550 -68.84 13.16 -22.46
CA THR A 550 -69.50 14.47 -22.55
C THR A 550 -69.61 14.85 -24.02
N PHE A 551 -70.82 15.17 -24.50
CA PHE A 551 -71.03 15.72 -25.85
C PHE A 551 -70.38 17.10 -25.89
N GLU A 552 -69.43 17.28 -26.81
CA GLU A 552 -68.70 18.53 -26.91
C GLU A 552 -69.44 19.49 -27.82
N ASP A 553 -69.49 19.18 -29.11
CA ASP A 553 -70.20 19.93 -30.13
C ASP A 553 -70.32 19.11 -31.42
N TRP A 554 -70.93 19.70 -32.44
CA TRP A 554 -70.89 19.23 -33.83
C TRP A 554 -69.66 19.79 -34.53
N TYR A 555 -69.02 18.97 -35.35
CA TYR A 555 -67.74 19.28 -35.99
C TYR A 555 -67.81 19.02 -37.50
N ASP A 556 -67.00 19.76 -38.26
CA ASP A 556 -66.96 19.71 -39.73
C ASP A 556 -66.21 18.49 -40.30
N SER A 557 -65.46 17.75 -39.47
CA SER A 557 -64.84 16.47 -39.80
C SER A 557 -64.79 15.50 -38.60
N ASP A 558 -64.44 14.23 -38.83
CA ASP A 558 -64.30 13.17 -37.80
C ASP A 558 -62.85 12.95 -37.36
N ASP A 559 -61.95 13.87 -37.71
CA ASP A 559 -60.54 13.79 -37.35
C ASP A 559 -60.19 14.76 -36.21
N ASP A 560 -58.98 14.64 -35.68
CA ASP A 560 -58.60 15.43 -34.50
C ASP A 560 -58.42 16.93 -34.79
N THR A 561 -58.40 17.34 -36.06
CA THR A 561 -58.26 18.74 -36.50
C THR A 561 -59.60 19.44 -36.77
N ALA A 562 -60.71 18.72 -36.59
CA ALA A 562 -62.05 19.22 -36.83
C ALA A 562 -62.36 20.49 -36.02
N ASN A 563 -63.01 21.46 -36.68
CA ASN A 563 -63.52 22.67 -36.04
C ASN A 563 -64.99 22.51 -35.69
N VAL A 564 -65.44 23.22 -34.66
CA VAL A 564 -66.87 23.27 -34.31
C VAL A 564 -67.65 23.82 -35.51
N PHE A 565 -68.61 23.04 -36.00
CA PHE A 565 -69.43 23.35 -37.16
C PHE A 565 -70.43 24.48 -36.83
N VAL A 566 -70.47 25.52 -37.67
CA VAL A 566 -71.27 26.72 -37.42
C VAL A 566 -72.49 26.77 -38.36
N PHE A 567 -73.68 26.51 -37.82
CA PHE A 567 -74.92 26.36 -38.61
C PHE A 567 -75.44 27.64 -39.30
N TYR A 568 -74.97 28.82 -38.91
CA TYR A 568 -75.34 30.09 -39.55
C TYR A 568 -74.33 30.53 -40.62
N VAL A 569 -73.51 29.62 -41.13
CA VAL A 569 -72.63 29.83 -42.29
C VAL A 569 -73.27 29.17 -43.53
N PRO A 570 -73.35 29.87 -44.68
CA PRO A 570 -73.99 29.31 -45.86
C PRO A 570 -73.15 28.17 -46.43
N LEU A 571 -73.81 27.14 -46.93
CA LEU A 571 -73.16 25.99 -47.55
C LEU A 571 -72.81 26.30 -48.99
N TYR A 572 -71.58 25.97 -49.35
CA TYR A 572 -71.03 26.13 -50.70
C TYR A 572 -70.59 24.78 -51.29
N GLU A 573 -70.65 23.72 -50.51
CA GLU A 573 -70.44 22.32 -50.91
C GLU A 573 -71.29 21.36 -50.04
N ASP A 574 -71.37 20.09 -50.44
CA ASP A 574 -72.02 19.04 -49.64
C ASP A 574 -71.20 18.75 -48.38
N VAL A 575 -71.86 18.68 -47.22
CA VAL A 575 -71.17 18.53 -45.93
C VAL A 575 -71.71 17.35 -45.11
N ILE A 576 -70.81 16.68 -44.39
CA ILE A 576 -71.15 15.71 -43.34
C ILE A 576 -70.64 16.29 -42.02
N ILE A 577 -71.50 16.36 -41.01
CA ILE A 577 -71.28 17.02 -39.73
C ILE A 577 -71.25 15.94 -38.63
N TYR A 578 -70.21 15.94 -37.81
CA TYR A 578 -69.85 14.84 -36.92
C TYR A 578 -69.96 15.22 -35.44
N ALA A 579 -70.56 14.36 -34.61
CA ALA A 579 -70.60 14.57 -33.15
C ALA A 579 -69.27 14.15 -32.50
N ARG A 580 -68.66 15.02 -31.69
CA ARG A 580 -67.45 14.68 -30.93
C ARG A 580 -67.73 14.54 -29.43
N TRP A 581 -66.95 13.66 -28.81
CA TRP A 581 -67.14 13.21 -27.44
C TRP A 581 -65.81 13.19 -26.70
N SER A 582 -65.75 13.80 -25.52
CA SER A 582 -64.62 13.58 -24.60
C SER A 582 -64.96 12.50 -23.59
N ALA A 583 -64.07 11.50 -23.48
CA ALA A 583 -64.09 10.53 -22.38
C ALA A 583 -63.61 11.24 -21.10
N ASN A 584 -64.36 11.10 -20.00
CA ASN A 584 -64.02 11.79 -18.77
C ASN A 584 -62.72 11.22 -18.17
N ASN A 585 -61.84 12.08 -17.64
CA ASN A 585 -60.62 11.66 -16.92
C ASN A 585 -60.95 11.30 -15.47
N ILE A 586 -60.31 10.24 -14.97
CA ILE A 586 -60.48 9.70 -13.62
C ILE A 586 -59.12 9.63 -12.94
N THR A 587 -59.00 10.20 -11.74
CA THR A 587 -57.79 10.16 -10.93
C THR A 587 -57.88 9.03 -9.90
N VAL A 588 -56.85 8.19 -9.86
CA VAL A 588 -56.69 7.14 -8.85
C VAL A 588 -55.48 7.46 -7.98
N THR A 589 -55.75 7.70 -6.69
CA THR A 589 -54.72 8.05 -5.70
C THR A 589 -54.43 6.85 -4.81
N PHE A 590 -53.15 6.58 -4.57
CA PHE A 590 -52.69 5.46 -3.74
C PHE A 590 -52.22 5.98 -2.39
N ASN A 591 -52.96 5.65 -1.35
CA ASN A 591 -52.59 5.99 0.02
C ASN A 591 -51.87 4.80 0.66
N SER A 592 -50.54 4.88 0.75
CA SER A 592 -49.70 3.78 1.27
C SER A 592 -49.88 3.50 2.77
N ASN A 593 -50.75 4.24 3.48
CA ASN A 593 -51.02 4.09 4.91
C ASN A 593 -49.74 3.96 5.73
N SER A 594 -48.86 4.97 5.60
CA SER A 594 -47.55 5.07 6.27
C SER A 594 -46.44 4.17 5.71
N GLY A 595 -46.68 3.36 4.68
CA GLY A 595 -45.61 2.71 3.89
C GLY A 595 -44.90 3.68 2.93
N SER A 596 -43.92 3.18 2.16
CA SER A 596 -43.22 3.98 1.14
C SER A 596 -44.20 4.67 0.18
N ALA A 597 -43.89 5.89 -0.26
CA ALA A 597 -44.76 6.71 -1.09
C ALA A 597 -45.05 6.03 -2.44
N VAL A 598 -46.30 6.14 -2.90
CA VAL A 598 -46.77 5.61 -4.20
C VAL A 598 -47.44 6.75 -4.94
N ASP A 599 -46.97 7.03 -6.16
CA ASP A 599 -47.49 8.12 -6.97
C ASP A 599 -48.91 7.82 -7.47
N SER A 600 -49.77 8.84 -7.47
CA SER A 600 -51.12 8.74 -8.05
C SER A 600 -51.06 8.65 -9.57
N CYS A 601 -52.04 8.00 -10.19
CA CYS A 601 -52.16 7.94 -11.64
C CYS A 601 -53.50 8.48 -12.14
N THR A 602 -53.51 9.05 -13.35
CA THR A 602 -54.73 9.49 -14.03
C THR A 602 -55.01 8.54 -15.19
N ILE A 603 -56.23 8.00 -15.24
CA ILE A 603 -56.71 7.11 -16.29
C ILE A 603 -57.93 7.72 -16.99
N THR A 604 -58.18 7.32 -18.23
CA THR A 604 -59.41 7.70 -18.96
C THR A 604 -60.55 6.74 -18.61
N TYR A 605 -61.79 7.24 -18.54
CA TYR A 605 -62.99 6.44 -18.25
C TYR A 605 -63.04 5.15 -19.10
N GLY A 606 -63.05 4.00 -18.43
CA GLY A 606 -63.07 2.67 -19.05
C GLY A 606 -61.71 1.98 -19.21
N SER A 607 -60.60 2.64 -18.85
CA SER A 607 -59.26 2.02 -18.79
C SER A 607 -59.03 1.29 -17.47
N LEU A 608 -58.21 0.23 -17.49
CA LEU A 608 -57.74 -0.45 -16.27
C LEU A 608 -56.71 0.43 -15.55
N VAL A 609 -56.72 0.40 -14.21
CA VAL A 609 -55.71 1.09 -13.39
C VAL A 609 -54.41 0.29 -13.48
N PRO A 610 -53.27 0.90 -13.85
CA PRO A 610 -51.97 0.22 -13.82
C PRO A 610 -51.57 -0.10 -12.37
N GLU A 611 -51.14 -1.35 -12.11
CA GLU A 611 -50.72 -1.77 -10.77
C GLU A 611 -49.40 -1.08 -10.37
N PRO A 612 -49.36 -0.36 -9.23
CA PRO A 612 -48.14 0.31 -8.77
C PRO A 612 -47.17 -0.69 -8.11
N GLU A 613 -45.90 -0.31 -7.97
CA GLU A 613 -44.96 -1.10 -7.16
C GLU A 613 -45.47 -1.22 -5.72
N ASN A 614 -45.38 -2.42 -5.15
CA ASN A 614 -45.84 -2.67 -3.79
C ASN A 614 -45.08 -1.77 -2.81
N PRO A 615 -45.77 -0.97 -1.99
CA PRO A 615 -45.11 -0.18 -0.98
C PRO A 615 -44.44 -1.10 0.04
N SER A 616 -43.48 -0.57 0.79
CA SER A 616 -42.83 -1.27 1.89
C SER A 616 -43.05 -0.53 3.22
N LEU A 617 -43.34 -1.29 4.28
CA LEU A 617 -43.47 -0.79 5.65
C LEU A 617 -42.67 -1.69 6.59
N HIS A 618 -41.74 -1.11 7.35
CA HIS A 618 -40.84 -1.87 8.23
C HIS A 618 -41.63 -2.70 9.27
N GLY A 619 -41.31 -4.00 9.37
CA GLY A 619 -41.97 -4.95 10.29
C GLY A 619 -43.41 -5.34 9.94
N HIS A 620 -43.90 -5.01 8.74
CA HIS A 620 -45.27 -5.31 8.29
C HIS A 620 -45.25 -5.94 6.88
N ILE A 621 -46.26 -6.77 6.60
CA ILE A 621 -46.47 -7.43 5.31
C ILE A 621 -47.58 -6.68 4.55
N PHE A 622 -47.31 -6.31 3.30
CA PHE A 622 -48.27 -5.67 2.41
C PHE A 622 -49.31 -6.69 1.93
N ASP A 623 -50.58 -6.48 2.27
CA ASP A 623 -51.68 -7.40 1.92
C ASP A 623 -52.38 -7.00 0.60
N GLY A 624 -52.27 -5.73 0.18
CA GLY A 624 -52.80 -5.21 -1.08
C GLY A 624 -53.52 -3.88 -0.95
N TRP A 625 -54.14 -3.43 -2.05
CA TRP A 625 -54.89 -2.18 -2.15
C TRP A 625 -56.40 -2.42 -2.01
N TYR A 626 -57.09 -1.57 -1.25
CA TYR A 626 -58.52 -1.70 -0.93
C TYR A 626 -59.24 -0.36 -1.15
N TYR A 627 -60.55 -0.38 -1.36
CA TYR A 627 -61.35 0.82 -1.60
C TYR A 627 -61.58 1.70 -0.36
N ASP A 628 -61.37 1.16 0.84
CA ASP A 628 -61.63 1.83 2.10
C ASP A 628 -60.48 1.65 3.10
N ASN A 629 -60.30 2.63 3.97
CA ASN A 629 -59.21 2.68 4.97
C ASN A 629 -59.64 2.24 6.38
N GLU A 630 -60.92 1.97 6.60
CA GLU A 630 -61.46 1.72 7.95
C GLU A 630 -61.69 0.22 8.21
N THR A 631 -62.27 -0.48 7.24
CA THR A 631 -62.73 -1.87 7.33
C THR A 631 -61.91 -2.83 6.47
N PHE A 632 -61.37 -2.35 5.35
CA PHE A 632 -60.61 -3.12 4.36
C PHE A 632 -61.33 -4.41 3.92
N GLU A 633 -62.62 -4.32 3.62
CA GLU A 633 -63.47 -5.46 3.23
C GLU A 633 -63.33 -5.81 1.74
N GLU A 634 -63.17 -4.79 0.88
CA GLU A 634 -63.16 -4.96 -0.58
C GLU A 634 -61.79 -4.63 -1.19
N LYS A 635 -61.09 -5.69 -1.63
CA LYS A 635 -59.76 -5.62 -2.23
C LYS A 635 -59.83 -5.30 -3.72
N PHE A 636 -59.15 -4.24 -4.16
CA PHE A 636 -59.11 -3.82 -5.56
C PHE A 636 -58.36 -4.82 -6.45
N GLN A 637 -58.92 -5.14 -7.62
CA GLN A 637 -58.35 -6.07 -8.60
C GLN A 637 -57.88 -5.35 -9.88
N PHE A 638 -56.59 -5.03 -9.97
CA PHE A 638 -56.00 -4.24 -11.07
C PHE A 638 -56.19 -4.87 -12.46
N GLU A 639 -56.25 -6.19 -12.57
CA GLU A 639 -56.37 -6.88 -13.87
C GLU A 639 -57.78 -6.90 -14.45
N SER A 640 -58.83 -6.57 -13.67
CA SER A 640 -60.22 -6.78 -14.09
C SER A 640 -61.19 -5.66 -13.75
N GLU A 641 -60.89 -4.82 -12.77
CA GLU A 641 -61.81 -3.77 -12.34
C GLU A 641 -61.55 -2.45 -13.07
N ILE A 642 -62.61 -1.90 -13.67
CA ILE A 642 -62.63 -0.57 -14.27
C ILE A 642 -63.29 0.41 -13.29
N ILE A 643 -62.64 1.55 -13.08
CA ILE A 643 -63.15 2.61 -12.21
C ILE A 643 -63.91 3.63 -13.07
N ALA A 644 -65.08 4.09 -12.58
CA ALA A 644 -65.98 4.98 -13.31
C ALA A 644 -65.96 6.45 -12.81
N TYR A 645 -65.27 6.74 -11.69
CA TYR A 645 -65.14 8.06 -11.05
C TYR A 645 -63.87 8.12 -10.18
N ASP A 646 -63.38 9.33 -9.84
CA ASP A 646 -62.17 9.50 -9.00
C ASP A 646 -62.22 8.66 -7.72
N THR A 647 -61.19 7.85 -7.49
CA THR A 647 -61.18 6.84 -6.42
C THR A 647 -59.83 6.81 -5.72
N GLU A 648 -59.83 6.78 -4.38
CA GLU A 648 -58.62 6.58 -3.57
C GLU A 648 -58.55 5.12 -3.11
N LEU A 649 -57.38 4.50 -3.26
CA LEU A 649 -57.12 3.14 -2.80
C LEU A 649 -56.12 3.15 -1.65
N TYR A 650 -56.36 2.31 -0.64
CA TYR A 650 -55.64 2.29 0.62
C TYR A 650 -54.86 0.99 0.80
N ALA A 651 -53.58 1.10 1.16
CA ALA A 651 -52.71 -0.05 1.44
C ALA A 651 -53.10 -0.70 2.77
N LYS A 652 -53.33 -2.01 2.76
CA LYS A 652 -53.56 -2.79 3.98
C LYS A 652 -52.27 -3.46 4.44
N TRP A 653 -51.95 -3.31 5.72
CA TRP A 653 -50.76 -3.87 6.35
C TRP A 653 -51.16 -4.87 7.42
N SER A 654 -50.52 -6.03 7.40
CA SER A 654 -50.58 -6.97 8.53
C SER A 654 -49.22 -6.96 9.24
N PRO A 655 -49.16 -6.79 10.56
CA PRO A 655 -47.90 -6.88 11.30
C PRO A 655 -47.23 -8.23 11.04
N ALA A 656 -45.93 -8.25 10.77
CA ALA A 656 -45.18 -9.48 10.58
C ALA A 656 -44.96 -10.19 11.93
N CYS A 657 -44.96 -11.52 11.92
CA CYS A 657 -44.66 -12.33 13.10
C CYS A 657 -43.21 -12.82 13.03
N TYR A 658 -42.49 -12.68 14.13
CA TYR A 658 -41.09 -13.11 14.25
C TYR A 658 -40.96 -14.17 15.34
N THR A 659 -40.04 -15.11 15.14
CA THR A 659 -39.78 -16.19 16.10
C THR A 659 -38.75 -15.71 17.11
N VAL A 660 -39.12 -15.78 18.39
CA VAL A 660 -38.25 -15.49 19.52
C VAL A 660 -37.85 -16.82 20.15
N THR A 661 -36.59 -17.18 20.02
CA THR A 661 -36.04 -18.42 20.60
C THR A 661 -35.68 -18.17 22.07
N LEU A 662 -36.04 -19.11 22.96
CA LEU A 662 -35.81 -19.01 24.39
C LEU A 662 -34.72 -19.99 24.82
N ASP A 663 -33.52 -19.48 25.05
CA ASP A 663 -32.39 -20.30 25.51
C ASP A 663 -32.31 -20.32 27.05
N PRO A 664 -32.64 -21.45 27.72
CA PRO A 664 -32.63 -21.53 29.18
C PRO A 664 -31.23 -21.58 29.81
N THR A 665 -30.15 -21.45 29.04
CA THR A 665 -28.75 -21.37 29.53
C THR A 665 -28.39 -22.47 30.54
N GLY A 666 -28.60 -23.72 30.11
CA GLY A 666 -28.35 -24.93 30.90
C GLY A 666 -29.46 -25.30 31.90
N GLY A 667 -30.62 -24.63 31.85
CA GLY A 667 -31.88 -25.10 32.42
C GLY A 667 -32.77 -25.80 31.38
N THR A 668 -34.04 -25.98 31.72
CA THR A 668 -35.07 -26.50 30.79
C THR A 668 -36.22 -25.50 30.69
N VAL A 669 -36.75 -25.31 29.47
CA VAL A 669 -37.91 -24.45 29.19
C VAL A 669 -38.80 -25.13 28.17
N THR A 670 -40.11 -24.95 28.30
CA THR A 670 -41.08 -25.44 27.31
C THR A 670 -42.27 -24.48 27.26
N PRO A 671 -42.63 -23.92 26.10
CA PRO A 671 -41.96 -24.06 24.80
C PRO A 671 -40.58 -23.38 24.77
N ASP A 672 -39.69 -23.82 23.88
CA ASP A 672 -38.32 -23.29 23.66
C ASP A 672 -38.28 -22.13 22.64
N SER A 673 -39.45 -21.72 22.15
CA SER A 673 -39.64 -20.55 21.31
C SER A 673 -41.07 -20.06 21.42
N ILE A 674 -41.27 -18.78 21.12
CA ILE A 674 -42.58 -18.15 20.95
C ILE A 674 -42.60 -17.36 19.65
N THR A 675 -43.79 -17.12 19.11
CA THR A 675 -43.97 -16.24 17.96
C THR A 675 -44.56 -14.94 18.45
N VAL A 676 -43.88 -13.82 18.17
CA VAL A 676 -44.31 -12.48 18.61
C VAL A 676 -44.60 -11.63 17.40
N THR A 677 -45.74 -10.95 17.44
CA THR A 677 -46.15 -10.01 16.41
C THR A 677 -45.37 -8.71 16.58
N TYR A 678 -44.79 -8.19 15.49
CA TYR A 678 -44.02 -6.95 15.50
C TYR A 678 -44.80 -5.79 16.13
N ASN A 679 -44.10 -5.00 16.95
CA ASN A 679 -44.62 -3.85 17.70
C ASN A 679 -45.75 -4.19 18.70
N THR A 680 -45.80 -5.44 19.17
CA THR A 680 -46.64 -5.86 20.29
C THR A 680 -45.80 -6.34 21.47
N PRO A 681 -46.35 -6.38 22.70
CA PRO A 681 -45.65 -6.94 23.83
C PRO A 681 -45.25 -8.40 23.60
N TYR A 682 -44.09 -8.84 24.11
CA TYR A 682 -43.64 -10.23 24.00
C TYR A 682 -44.66 -11.25 24.54
N GLY A 683 -45.56 -10.83 25.43
CA GLY A 683 -46.58 -11.69 26.03
C GLY A 683 -45.99 -12.62 27.09
N GLU A 684 -46.82 -13.49 27.65
CA GLU A 684 -46.44 -14.34 28.78
C GLU A 684 -45.22 -15.22 28.42
N LEU A 685 -44.07 -14.92 29.02
CA LEU A 685 -42.83 -15.66 28.79
C LEU A 685 -42.76 -16.87 29.72
N PRO A 686 -42.48 -18.09 29.21
CA PRO A 686 -42.41 -19.28 30.04
C PRO A 686 -41.25 -19.16 31.04
N VAL A 687 -41.48 -19.57 32.28
CA VAL A 687 -40.46 -19.57 33.33
C VAL A 687 -39.64 -20.86 33.23
N PRO A 688 -38.34 -20.80 32.92
CA PRO A 688 -37.49 -21.98 32.84
C PRO A 688 -37.19 -22.53 34.25
N SER A 689 -36.79 -23.80 34.33
CA SER A 689 -36.33 -24.43 35.59
C SER A 689 -34.88 -24.92 35.51
N LYS A 690 -34.12 -24.73 36.59
CA LYS A 690 -32.73 -25.17 36.76
C LYS A 690 -32.46 -25.51 38.22
N ASP A 691 -31.99 -26.72 38.49
CA ASP A 691 -31.79 -27.23 39.85
C ASP A 691 -30.86 -26.32 40.69
N GLY A 692 -31.28 -26.04 41.92
CA GLY A 692 -30.54 -25.20 42.87
C GLY A 692 -30.41 -23.72 42.47
N HIS A 693 -31.13 -23.25 41.45
CA HIS A 693 -31.13 -21.85 41.00
C HIS A 693 -32.55 -21.29 40.90
N THR A 694 -32.71 -20.00 41.17
CA THR A 694 -33.94 -19.24 40.95
C THR A 694 -33.81 -18.45 39.64
N PHE A 695 -34.81 -18.55 38.76
CA PHE A 695 -34.88 -17.78 37.52
C PHE A 695 -35.00 -16.29 37.80
N ALA A 696 -34.12 -15.48 37.20
CA ALA A 696 -34.02 -14.04 37.44
C ALA A 696 -34.63 -13.19 36.31
N GLY A 697 -34.88 -13.79 35.14
CA GLY A 697 -35.50 -13.12 33.98
C GLY A 697 -34.85 -13.53 32.65
N TRP A 698 -35.55 -13.23 31.56
CA TRP A 698 -35.07 -13.39 30.19
C TRP A 698 -34.30 -12.14 29.77
N GLN A 699 -33.14 -12.29 29.12
CA GLN A 699 -32.33 -11.17 28.63
C GLN A 699 -32.23 -11.16 27.11
N ASP A 700 -32.26 -9.96 26.53
CA ASP A 700 -31.95 -9.75 25.12
C ASP A 700 -30.43 -9.75 24.84
N PHE A 701 -30.05 -9.49 23.59
CA PHE A 701 -28.65 -9.44 23.18
C PHE A 701 -27.86 -8.28 23.82
N GLU A 702 -28.54 -7.25 24.32
CA GLU A 702 -27.94 -6.12 25.05
C GLU A 702 -27.85 -6.38 26.56
N ALA A 703 -28.21 -7.59 27.02
CA ALA A 703 -28.26 -8.02 28.41
C ALA A 703 -29.30 -7.27 29.28
N CYS A 704 -30.32 -6.68 28.65
CA CYS A 704 -31.45 -6.06 29.34
C CYS A 704 -32.53 -7.12 29.66
N ILE A 705 -33.16 -7.02 30.84
CA ILE A 705 -34.24 -7.94 31.22
C ILE A 705 -35.50 -7.60 30.44
N VAL A 706 -36.02 -8.58 29.70
CA VAL A 706 -37.25 -8.51 28.89
C VAL A 706 -38.41 -9.11 29.68
N THR A 707 -39.51 -8.37 29.73
CA THR A 707 -40.76 -8.73 30.41
C THR A 707 -41.89 -8.93 29.40
N GLU A 708 -42.99 -9.56 29.84
CA GLU A 708 -44.17 -9.81 28.99
C GLU A 708 -44.81 -8.54 28.41
N THR A 709 -44.58 -7.39 29.06
CA THR A 709 -45.11 -6.08 28.65
C THR A 709 -44.18 -5.31 27.71
N ASP A 710 -42.92 -5.71 27.59
CA ASP A 710 -41.96 -5.04 26.73
C ASP A 710 -42.29 -5.32 25.26
N ILE A 711 -42.14 -4.31 24.40
CA ILE A 711 -42.57 -4.37 23.01
C ILE A 711 -41.44 -4.90 22.12
N MET A 712 -41.75 -5.86 21.28
CA MET A 712 -40.85 -6.36 20.23
C MET A 712 -40.72 -5.31 19.11
N THR A 713 -39.58 -4.63 19.02
CA THR A 713 -39.30 -3.60 18.02
C THR A 713 -38.29 -4.02 16.95
N THR A 714 -37.72 -5.21 17.06
CA THR A 714 -36.82 -5.79 16.05
C THR A 714 -37.64 -6.54 14.99
N ALA A 715 -37.43 -6.21 13.72
CA ALA A 715 -38.14 -6.79 12.58
C ALA A 715 -37.43 -8.03 12.00
N GLU A 716 -36.91 -8.90 12.88
CA GLU A 716 -36.24 -10.16 12.53
C GLU A 716 -36.36 -11.18 13.70
N ASP A 717 -36.04 -12.45 13.43
CA ASP A 717 -36.03 -13.50 14.46
C ASP A 717 -34.92 -13.26 15.49
N THR A 718 -35.22 -13.40 16.79
CA THR A 718 -34.29 -13.08 17.88
C THR A 718 -34.19 -14.20 18.91
N THR A 719 -33.23 -14.10 19.83
CA THR A 719 -33.04 -15.05 20.93
C THR A 719 -32.98 -14.32 22.27
N LEU A 720 -33.77 -14.78 23.23
CA LEU A 720 -33.68 -14.36 24.63
C LEU A 720 -32.97 -15.45 25.45
N THR A 721 -32.08 -15.04 26.34
CA THR A 721 -31.28 -15.93 27.18
C THR A 721 -31.70 -15.85 28.64
N ALA A 722 -31.87 -17.00 29.31
CA ALA A 722 -32.27 -17.02 30.72
C ALA A 722 -31.11 -16.61 31.63
N THR A 723 -31.43 -15.86 32.68
CA THR A 723 -30.48 -15.57 33.77
C THR A 723 -30.91 -16.22 35.09
N TRP A 724 -29.93 -16.64 35.86
CA TRP A 724 -30.11 -17.50 37.03
C TRP A 724 -29.39 -16.94 38.26
N THR A 725 -30.03 -17.01 39.41
CA THR A 725 -29.42 -16.74 40.73
C THR A 725 -29.29 -18.05 41.50
N ALA A 726 -28.08 -18.44 41.92
CA ALA A 726 -27.89 -19.66 42.71
C ALA A 726 -28.52 -19.54 44.10
N ASN A 727 -29.24 -20.57 44.54
CA ASN A 727 -29.94 -20.60 45.82
C ASN A 727 -28.95 -20.81 46.98
N THR A 728 -29.34 -20.42 48.19
CA THR A 728 -28.54 -20.60 49.41
C THR A 728 -29.26 -21.47 50.43
N TYR A 729 -28.52 -22.35 51.10
CA TYR A 729 -29.02 -23.33 52.05
C TYR A 729 -28.21 -23.27 53.35
N VAL A 730 -28.89 -23.42 54.49
CA VAL A 730 -28.27 -23.39 55.82
C VAL A 730 -27.91 -24.81 56.26
N ILE A 731 -26.64 -25.00 56.64
CA ILE A 731 -26.16 -26.23 57.26
C ILE A 731 -25.97 -26.00 58.75
N THR A 732 -26.59 -26.85 59.56
CA THR A 732 -26.47 -26.83 61.02
C THR A 732 -25.51 -27.95 61.47
N TYR A 733 -24.60 -27.64 62.40
CA TYR A 733 -23.53 -28.53 62.86
C TYR A 733 -23.75 -28.91 64.34
N ASP A 734 -23.93 -30.20 64.61
CA ASP A 734 -24.05 -30.75 65.95
C ASP A 734 -22.74 -31.45 66.37
N PRO A 735 -21.97 -30.90 67.33
CA PRO A 735 -20.65 -31.42 67.68
C PRO A 735 -20.69 -32.71 68.51
N MET A 736 -21.87 -33.30 68.81
CA MET A 736 -22.00 -34.59 69.51
C MET A 736 -21.15 -34.67 70.80
N GLY A 737 -21.31 -33.65 71.66
CA GLY A 737 -20.59 -33.53 72.94
C GLY A 737 -19.19 -32.89 72.87
N GLY A 738 -18.75 -32.45 71.68
CA GLY A 738 -17.63 -31.51 71.51
C GLY A 738 -18.09 -30.05 71.45
N TYR A 739 -17.21 -29.14 71.04
CA TYR A 739 -17.53 -27.74 70.76
C TYR A 739 -17.35 -27.42 69.28
N VAL A 740 -18.29 -26.66 68.70
CA VAL A 740 -18.21 -26.15 67.32
C VAL A 740 -18.75 -24.72 67.27
N PHE A 741 -18.04 -23.83 66.58
CA PHE A 741 -18.49 -22.45 66.36
C PHE A 741 -18.03 -21.94 64.97
N PRO A 742 -18.94 -21.42 64.12
CA PRO A 742 -20.38 -21.27 64.34
C PRO A 742 -21.15 -22.60 64.22
N THR A 743 -22.26 -22.73 64.95
CA THR A 743 -23.13 -23.93 64.95
C THR A 743 -24.02 -24.06 63.71
N GLN A 744 -24.05 -23.03 62.85
CA GLN A 744 -24.70 -23.08 61.56
C GLN A 744 -23.96 -22.17 60.57
N LYS A 745 -24.02 -22.50 59.29
CA LYS A 745 -23.43 -21.70 58.22
C LYS A 745 -24.22 -21.86 56.93
N THR A 746 -24.41 -20.75 56.23
CA THR A 746 -25.12 -20.72 54.94
C THR A 746 -24.14 -20.94 53.80
N TYR A 747 -24.52 -21.79 52.85
CA TYR A 747 -23.76 -22.07 51.64
C TYR A 747 -24.60 -21.81 50.40
N THR A 748 -23.95 -21.43 49.31
CA THR A 748 -24.58 -21.30 47.99
C THR A 748 -24.46 -22.64 47.25
N TYR A 749 -25.53 -23.06 46.58
CA TYR A 749 -25.57 -24.30 45.81
C TYR A 749 -24.42 -24.36 44.78
N GLY A 750 -23.72 -25.49 44.72
CA GLY A 750 -22.58 -25.74 43.83
C GLY A 750 -21.22 -25.22 44.32
N GLN A 751 -21.13 -24.57 45.48
CA GLN A 751 -19.85 -24.12 46.05
C GLN A 751 -19.11 -25.25 46.81
N PRO A 752 -17.77 -25.32 46.80
CA PRO A 752 -17.00 -26.30 47.57
C PRO A 752 -17.10 -26.08 49.09
N ILE A 753 -17.11 -27.17 49.87
CA ILE A 753 -17.24 -27.24 51.34
C ILE A 753 -15.90 -26.92 52.05
N ALA A 754 -15.01 -26.18 51.39
CA ALA A 754 -13.64 -25.91 51.86
C ALA A 754 -13.55 -25.10 53.17
N SER A 755 -14.68 -24.60 53.69
CA SER A 755 -14.76 -23.79 54.91
C SER A 755 -15.76 -24.36 55.92
N MET A 756 -15.79 -25.69 56.05
CA MET A 756 -16.61 -26.36 57.06
C MET A 756 -16.07 -26.09 58.47
N THR A 757 -16.98 -25.88 59.44
CA THR A 757 -16.58 -25.59 60.82
C THR A 757 -15.92 -26.82 61.44
N TYR A 758 -14.70 -26.68 61.96
CA TYR A 758 -13.98 -27.79 62.59
C TYR A 758 -14.36 -27.86 64.07
N PRO A 759 -14.98 -28.95 64.54
CA PRO A 759 -15.26 -29.10 65.95
C PRO A 759 -13.99 -29.59 66.66
N TRP A 760 -13.88 -29.38 67.97
CA TRP A 760 -12.89 -30.08 68.78
C TRP A 760 -13.49 -30.64 70.06
N LYS A 761 -12.87 -31.72 70.55
CA LYS A 761 -13.26 -32.41 71.78
C LYS A 761 -11.97 -32.91 72.45
N THR A 762 -11.66 -32.42 73.64
CA THR A 762 -10.40 -32.74 74.34
C THR A 762 -10.23 -34.24 74.54
N GLY A 763 -9.07 -34.78 74.15
CA GLY A 763 -8.77 -36.21 74.18
C GLY A 763 -9.35 -37.04 73.02
N TYR A 764 -9.93 -36.40 71.99
CA TYR A 764 -10.50 -37.07 70.82
C TYR A 764 -10.12 -36.36 69.50
N ASP A 765 -9.88 -37.14 68.45
CA ASP A 765 -9.69 -36.68 67.08
C ASP A 765 -11.02 -36.64 66.33
N PHE A 766 -11.20 -35.61 65.49
CA PHE A 766 -12.38 -35.43 64.66
C PHE A 766 -12.28 -36.23 63.36
N ALA A 767 -13.24 -37.13 63.11
CA ALA A 767 -13.21 -38.05 61.98
C ALA A 767 -14.02 -37.57 60.75
N GLY A 768 -14.87 -36.54 60.90
CA GLY A 768 -15.71 -35.99 59.83
C GLY A 768 -17.15 -35.68 60.27
N TRP A 769 -17.88 -34.98 59.41
CA TRP A 769 -19.30 -34.63 59.62
C TRP A 769 -20.19 -35.64 58.89
N GLN A 770 -21.25 -36.14 59.54
CA GLN A 770 -22.17 -37.13 58.97
C GLN A 770 -23.61 -36.61 58.90
N ASP A 771 -24.35 -36.94 57.84
CA ASP A 771 -25.79 -36.70 57.78
C ASP A 771 -26.60 -37.76 58.56
N GLU A 772 -27.93 -37.64 58.59
CA GLU A 772 -28.81 -38.62 59.25
C GLU A 772 -28.78 -40.01 58.59
N GLU A 773 -28.31 -40.11 57.36
CA GLU A 773 -28.23 -41.36 56.57
C GLU A 773 -26.87 -42.07 56.75
N GLY A 774 -25.91 -41.42 57.40
CA GLY A 774 -24.58 -41.95 57.73
C GLY A 774 -23.51 -41.62 56.68
N ASN A 775 -23.77 -40.73 55.73
CA ASN A 775 -22.79 -40.33 54.72
C ASN A 775 -21.81 -39.31 55.33
N THR A 776 -20.51 -39.57 55.18
CA THR A 776 -19.45 -38.71 55.73
C THR A 776 -19.03 -37.64 54.71
N TYR A 777 -19.08 -36.36 55.13
CA TYR A 777 -18.68 -35.20 54.36
C TYR A 777 -17.36 -34.61 54.87
N THR A 778 -16.50 -34.22 53.94
CA THR A 778 -15.17 -33.66 54.20
C THR A 778 -14.97 -32.33 53.47
N LYS A 779 -13.84 -31.66 53.73
CA LYS A 779 -13.54 -30.33 53.16
C LYS A 779 -13.42 -30.30 51.62
N GLU A 780 -13.30 -31.46 50.97
CA GLU A 780 -13.12 -31.58 49.51
C GLU A 780 -14.46 -31.75 48.76
N ASP A 781 -15.58 -31.93 49.48
CA ASP A 781 -16.90 -32.17 48.88
C ASP A 781 -17.58 -30.85 48.45
N THR A 782 -18.60 -30.92 47.58
CA THR A 782 -19.32 -29.75 47.03
C THR A 782 -20.77 -29.68 47.55
N MET A 783 -21.25 -28.46 47.82
CA MET A 783 -22.58 -28.22 48.38
C MET A 783 -23.69 -28.43 47.35
N LEU A 784 -24.23 -29.64 47.29
CA LEU A 784 -25.31 -30.02 46.37
C LEU A 784 -26.65 -30.25 47.08
N PHE A 785 -26.78 -29.83 48.35
CA PHE A 785 -28.05 -29.90 49.07
C PHE A 785 -29.06 -28.92 48.47
N THR A 786 -30.29 -29.38 48.26
CA THR A 786 -31.41 -28.56 47.76
C THR A 786 -32.35 -28.09 48.87
N GLU A 787 -32.00 -28.35 50.14
CA GLU A 787 -32.70 -27.91 51.35
C GLU A 787 -31.76 -27.76 52.56
N ASN A 788 -32.24 -27.15 53.65
CA ASN A 788 -31.46 -26.97 54.88
C ASN A 788 -31.23 -28.32 55.58
N THR A 789 -29.99 -28.62 55.95
CA THR A 789 -29.58 -29.96 56.43
C THR A 789 -28.76 -29.86 57.72
N THR A 790 -28.86 -30.87 58.62
CA THR A 790 -28.04 -30.95 59.84
C THR A 790 -26.98 -32.04 59.72
N LEU A 791 -25.75 -31.75 60.14
CA LEU A 791 -24.62 -32.69 60.15
C LEU A 791 -24.09 -32.91 61.58
N TYR A 792 -23.70 -34.14 61.90
CA TYR A 792 -23.28 -34.63 63.22
C TYR A 792 -21.79 -34.98 63.25
N ALA A 793 -21.07 -34.59 64.30
CA ALA A 793 -19.63 -34.84 64.42
C ALA A 793 -19.30 -36.27 64.91
N ALA A 794 -18.38 -36.96 64.22
CA ALA A 794 -17.84 -38.25 64.66
C ALA A 794 -16.45 -38.10 65.34
N TRP A 795 -16.19 -38.87 66.41
CA TRP A 795 -15.01 -38.75 67.29
C TRP A 795 -14.30 -40.09 67.56
N GLU A 796 -12.97 -40.08 67.60
CA GLU A 796 -12.11 -41.21 68.03
C GLU A 796 -11.18 -40.79 69.18
N GLN A 797 -10.95 -41.63 70.20
CA GLN A 797 -10.17 -41.24 71.40
C GLN A 797 -8.66 -41.30 71.15
N HIS A 798 -7.92 -40.26 71.55
CA HIS A 798 -6.47 -40.13 71.32
C HIS A 798 -5.64 -40.75 72.46
N PRO A 799 -4.70 -41.68 72.19
CA PRO A 799 -3.81 -42.24 73.21
C PRO A 799 -2.56 -41.38 73.47
N TYR A 800 -2.08 -41.34 74.72
CA TYR A 800 -0.85 -40.63 75.12
C TYR A 800 0.18 -41.61 75.72
N THR A 801 1.46 -41.34 75.48
CA THR A 801 2.59 -42.17 75.93
C THR A 801 3.30 -41.57 77.12
N VAL A 802 3.49 -42.35 78.18
CA VAL A 802 4.24 -41.96 79.39
C VAL A 802 5.54 -42.74 79.45
N TYR A 803 6.66 -42.03 79.59
CA TYR A 803 8.00 -42.60 79.66
C TYR A 803 8.45 -42.75 81.13
N LEU A 804 9.04 -43.89 81.50
CA LEU A 804 9.47 -44.20 82.87
C LEU A 804 11.00 -44.23 82.94
N ASP A 805 11.60 -43.20 83.54
CA ASP A 805 13.05 -43.09 83.72
C ASP A 805 13.49 -43.61 85.11
N PRO A 806 14.18 -44.76 85.20
CA PRO A 806 14.59 -45.33 86.48
C PRO A 806 15.75 -44.58 87.16
N ASP A 807 16.21 -43.43 86.66
CA ASP A 807 17.30 -42.61 87.22
C ASP A 807 18.55 -43.45 87.55
N GLY A 808 19.11 -44.08 86.53
CA GLY A 808 20.29 -44.93 86.64
C GLY A 808 20.06 -46.28 87.35
N GLY A 809 18.81 -46.68 87.57
CA GLY A 809 18.40 -48.06 87.85
C GLY A 809 17.95 -48.80 86.58
N THR A 810 17.24 -49.92 86.74
CA THR A 810 16.57 -50.64 85.64
C THR A 810 15.07 -50.79 85.93
N VAL A 811 14.21 -50.60 84.92
CA VAL A 811 12.75 -50.74 84.97
C VAL A 811 12.25 -51.45 83.71
N SER A 812 11.18 -52.25 83.82
CA SER A 812 10.51 -52.84 82.65
C SER A 812 9.00 -53.01 82.92
N PRO A 813 8.10 -52.57 82.01
CA PRO A 813 8.38 -51.84 80.76
C PRO A 813 8.87 -50.39 81.00
N GLU A 814 9.52 -49.78 79.98
CA GLU A 814 10.08 -48.42 80.05
C GLU A 814 9.08 -47.32 79.63
N THR A 815 7.91 -47.71 79.08
CA THR A 815 6.80 -46.81 78.77
C THR A 815 5.45 -47.46 79.06
N ILE A 816 4.42 -46.63 79.26
CA ILE A 816 3.02 -47.05 79.36
C ILE A 816 2.14 -46.13 78.49
N THR A 817 0.97 -46.63 78.06
CA THR A 817 -0.02 -45.84 77.34
C THR A 817 -1.16 -45.46 78.28
N VAL A 818 -1.57 -44.19 78.22
CA VAL A 818 -2.63 -43.62 79.05
C VAL A 818 -3.60 -42.82 78.18
N TYR A 819 -4.78 -42.53 78.72
CA TYR A 819 -5.80 -41.72 78.06
C TYR A 819 -6.19 -40.56 78.96
N TYR A 820 -6.38 -39.39 78.37
CA TYR A 820 -6.78 -38.19 79.11
C TYR A 820 -8.09 -38.43 79.87
N GLY A 821 -8.08 -38.18 81.19
CA GLY A 821 -9.22 -38.40 82.08
C GLY A 821 -9.33 -39.78 82.71
N GLU A 822 -8.43 -40.73 82.39
CA GLU A 822 -8.35 -42.07 82.99
C GLU A 822 -7.16 -42.16 83.99
N PRO A 823 -7.16 -43.09 84.98
CA PRO A 823 -6.05 -43.27 85.92
C PRO A 823 -4.80 -43.90 85.27
N TYR A 824 -3.60 -43.58 85.79
CA TYR A 824 -2.31 -44.10 85.27
C TYR A 824 -2.18 -45.64 85.34
N GLY A 825 -2.87 -46.30 86.27
CA GLY A 825 -2.78 -47.75 86.46
C GLY A 825 -1.48 -48.20 87.17
N GLU A 826 -1.31 -49.51 87.37
CA GLU A 826 -0.16 -50.05 88.13
C GLU A 826 1.19 -49.70 87.46
N LEU A 827 2.05 -48.97 88.19
CA LEU A 827 3.38 -48.58 87.74
C LEU A 827 4.45 -49.63 88.13
N PRO A 828 5.41 -49.96 87.24
CA PRO A 828 6.47 -50.94 87.52
C PRO A 828 7.47 -50.42 88.56
N VAL A 829 8.04 -51.31 89.39
CA VAL A 829 9.01 -50.95 90.44
C VAL A 829 10.45 -51.14 89.93
N PRO A 830 11.30 -50.10 89.90
CA PRO A 830 12.66 -50.19 89.40
C PRO A 830 13.65 -50.76 90.45
N VAL A 831 14.84 -51.22 90.01
CA VAL A 831 15.92 -51.73 90.89
C VAL A 831 17.25 -51.01 90.62
N LYS A 832 17.98 -50.62 91.69
CA LYS A 832 19.32 -49.99 91.65
C LYS A 832 20.21 -50.47 92.80
N ASP A 833 21.33 -51.14 92.49
CA ASP A 833 22.20 -51.80 93.48
C ASP A 833 22.83 -50.82 94.48
N GLY A 834 22.70 -51.12 95.78
CA GLY A 834 23.23 -50.29 96.88
C GLY A 834 22.37 -49.07 97.27
N TYR A 835 21.16 -48.97 96.71
CA TYR A 835 20.18 -47.90 96.96
C TYR A 835 18.75 -48.45 97.16
N THR A 836 17.88 -47.72 97.88
CA THR A 836 16.44 -48.07 98.06
C THR A 836 15.55 -47.15 97.21
N PHE A 837 14.51 -47.69 96.55
CA PHE A 837 13.55 -46.95 95.70
C PHE A 837 12.46 -46.24 96.52
N ASN A 838 12.18 -44.98 96.19
CA ASN A 838 11.27 -44.11 96.94
C ASN A 838 9.94 -43.79 96.23
N GLY A 839 9.83 -44.00 94.91
CA GLY A 839 8.61 -43.68 94.13
C GLY A 839 8.89 -43.02 92.78
N TRP A 840 7.84 -42.88 91.96
CA TRP A 840 7.86 -42.19 90.66
C TRP A 840 7.38 -40.76 90.78
N TYR A 841 8.14 -39.81 90.24
CA TYR A 841 7.89 -38.36 90.37
C TYR A 841 7.84 -37.66 89.01
N PHE A 842 7.05 -36.59 88.91
CA PHE A 842 6.91 -35.78 87.69
C PHE A 842 8.07 -34.77 87.54
N VAL A 843 8.59 -34.56 86.34
CA VAL A 843 9.69 -33.60 86.06
C VAL A 843 9.14 -32.36 85.35
N TYR A 844 9.27 -31.18 85.97
CA TYR A 844 8.98 -29.90 85.30
C TYR A 844 10.23 -29.39 84.56
N ALA A 845 10.25 -29.55 83.24
CA ALA A 845 11.18 -28.83 82.37
C ALA A 845 10.46 -27.63 81.74
N ASN A 846 11.05 -26.44 81.92
CA ASN A 846 10.56 -25.14 81.49
C ASN A 846 9.94 -25.10 80.07
N MET A 847 8.64 -24.85 79.98
CA MET A 847 8.04 -24.10 78.87
C MET A 847 7.02 -23.09 79.40
N CYS A 848 7.28 -21.84 79.03
CA CYS A 848 6.57 -20.63 79.40
C CYS A 848 5.21 -20.57 78.69
N SER A 849 4.13 -20.30 79.43
CA SER A 849 3.30 -19.09 79.23
C SER A 849 1.99 -19.17 80.03
N VAL A 850 1.75 -18.17 80.87
CA VAL A 850 0.39 -17.68 81.12
C VAL A 850 0.41 -16.17 81.04
N VAL A 851 -0.40 -15.63 80.14
CA VAL A 851 -0.58 -14.21 79.85
C VAL A 851 -1.17 -13.49 81.07
N SER A 852 -0.68 -12.28 81.35
CA SER A 852 -1.52 -11.24 81.97
C SER A 852 -1.31 -9.88 81.31
N ILE A 853 -2.43 -9.21 81.09
CA ILE A 853 -2.70 -7.98 80.35
C ILE A 853 -2.62 -6.79 81.35
N ASN A 854 -2.19 -5.58 80.93
CA ASN A 854 -2.89 -4.28 81.16
C ASN A 854 -2.05 -2.99 80.92
N GLN A 855 -2.61 -2.10 80.08
CA GLN A 855 -2.74 -0.62 80.13
C GLN A 855 -1.66 0.36 80.67
N GLN A 856 -1.47 1.43 79.85
CA GLN A 856 -1.38 2.89 80.13
C GLN A 856 -0.04 3.68 80.25
N ALA A 857 0.04 4.71 79.38
CA ALA A 857 0.52 6.11 79.56
C ALA A 857 2.03 6.51 79.62
N TYR A 858 2.43 7.26 78.56
CA TYR A 858 3.27 8.48 78.43
C TYR A 858 4.44 8.86 79.39
N ILE A 859 5.44 9.55 78.79
CA ILE A 859 6.66 10.23 79.33
C ILE A 859 7.83 9.23 79.50
N GLY A 860 9.08 9.41 79.05
CA GLY A 860 9.88 10.56 78.62
C GLY A 860 11.24 10.47 79.35
N ILE A 861 12.36 10.84 78.69
CA ILE A 861 13.74 10.94 79.25
C ILE A 861 14.34 9.53 79.51
N GLY A 862 15.58 9.14 79.24
CA GLY A 862 16.87 9.76 78.99
C GLY A 862 17.91 8.81 79.64
N ASP A 863 19.03 8.60 78.95
CA ASP A 863 20.38 8.39 79.47
C ASP A 863 20.64 7.29 80.52
N GLY A 864 21.54 6.35 80.21
CA GLY A 864 22.21 5.52 81.24
C GLY A 864 22.89 4.26 80.74
N GLU A 865 24.22 4.31 80.69
CA GLU A 865 25.15 3.16 80.57
C GLU A 865 24.93 2.08 81.66
N GLY A 866 25.37 0.84 81.41
CA GLY A 866 25.57 -0.14 82.48
C GLY A 866 25.78 -1.59 82.03
N ASP A 867 27.01 -2.09 82.26
CA ASP A 867 27.50 -3.46 82.04
C ASP A 867 26.84 -4.57 82.90
N ASP A 868 26.99 -5.82 82.42
CA ASP A 868 27.21 -7.11 83.10
C ASP A 868 26.66 -7.41 84.52
N ASN A 869 25.90 -8.50 84.66
CA ASN A 869 26.29 -9.79 85.30
C ASN A 869 25.06 -10.65 85.69
N GLY A 870 25.22 -11.98 85.63
CA GLY A 870 24.16 -12.97 85.82
C GLY A 870 23.96 -13.59 87.22
N ASP A 871 23.10 -14.62 87.17
CA ASP A 871 22.76 -15.75 88.06
C ASP A 871 22.10 -15.56 89.45
N GLY A 872 21.02 -16.35 89.65
CA GLY A 872 20.34 -16.60 90.93
C GLY A 872 18.94 -17.26 90.84
N ASP A 873 18.91 -18.56 90.55
CA ASP A 873 18.09 -19.68 91.12
C ASP A 873 16.65 -19.47 91.70
N TYR A 874 15.68 -20.29 91.24
CA TYR A 874 14.41 -20.62 91.91
C TYR A 874 14.07 -22.12 91.69
N GLY A 875 13.98 -22.90 92.79
CA GLY A 875 13.57 -24.31 92.79
C GLY A 875 12.05 -24.53 92.89
N TYR A 876 11.57 -25.66 92.32
CA TYR A 876 10.19 -26.18 92.41
C TYR A 876 10.17 -27.58 93.08
N ASP A 877 9.16 -27.87 93.90
CA ASP A 877 8.98 -29.12 94.66
C ASP A 877 8.53 -30.32 93.77
N ASP A 878 9.01 -31.53 94.05
CA ASP A 878 8.68 -32.77 93.30
C ASP A 878 7.34 -33.43 93.74
N ILE A 879 6.47 -33.84 92.80
CA ILE A 879 5.15 -34.51 93.05
C ILE A 879 5.23 -36.04 92.83
N LEU A 880 4.78 -36.85 93.81
CA LEU A 880 4.74 -38.32 93.75
C LEU A 880 3.49 -38.83 93.00
N ILE A 881 3.66 -39.76 92.05
CA ILE A 881 2.58 -40.37 91.24
C ILE A 881 2.28 -41.79 91.71
N THR A 882 0.99 -42.14 91.77
CA THR A 882 0.48 -43.47 92.17
C THR A 882 -0.49 -44.05 91.13
N ALA A 883 -0.82 -45.34 91.24
CA ALA A 883 -1.69 -46.02 90.27
C ALA A 883 -3.12 -45.44 90.16
N GLU A 884 -3.60 -44.75 91.22
CA GLU A 884 -4.92 -44.12 91.25
C GLU A 884 -4.90 -42.64 90.83
N THR A 885 -3.72 -42.08 90.53
CA THR A 885 -3.61 -40.70 90.05
C THR A 885 -4.25 -40.60 88.65
N ILE A 886 -5.05 -39.56 88.38
CA ILE A 886 -5.71 -39.33 87.08
C ILE A 886 -4.74 -38.66 86.11
N VAL A 887 -4.78 -39.07 84.85
CA VAL A 887 -4.00 -38.46 83.77
C VAL A 887 -4.70 -37.17 83.36
N GLU A 888 -4.21 -36.05 83.89
CA GLU A 888 -4.70 -34.70 83.59
C GLU A 888 -3.91 -33.99 82.48
N SER A 889 -2.87 -34.63 81.95
CA SER A 889 -2.11 -34.16 80.80
C SER A 889 -2.66 -34.76 79.50
N ASP A 890 -2.87 -33.89 78.52
CA ASP A 890 -3.25 -34.22 77.14
C ASP A 890 -2.01 -34.27 76.21
N TRP A 891 -0.87 -34.71 76.75
CA TRP A 891 0.43 -34.79 76.07
C TRP A 891 1.35 -35.88 76.68
N ASP A 892 2.28 -36.37 75.87
CA ASP A 892 3.28 -37.38 76.24
C ASP A 892 4.32 -36.84 77.23
N HIS A 893 4.57 -37.53 78.35
CA HIS A 893 5.42 -37.00 79.44
C HIS A 893 6.24 -38.08 80.17
N THR A 894 7.19 -37.67 81.01
CA THR A 894 8.14 -38.58 81.69
C THR A 894 8.00 -38.55 83.21
N LEU A 895 8.02 -39.73 83.83
CA LEU A 895 8.15 -39.92 85.28
C LEU A 895 9.54 -40.43 85.64
N ILE A 896 10.16 -39.89 86.69
CA ILE A 896 11.51 -40.24 87.14
C ILE A 896 11.50 -40.95 88.50
N ALA A 897 12.31 -42.00 88.65
CA ALA A 897 12.51 -42.73 89.90
C ALA A 897 13.46 -41.97 90.85
N LYS A 898 13.23 -42.00 92.18
CA LYS A 898 14.15 -41.43 93.18
C LYS A 898 14.67 -42.46 94.18
N TRP A 899 15.92 -42.28 94.65
CA TRP A 899 16.73 -43.29 95.38
C TRP A 899 17.47 -42.74 96.63
N THR A 900 17.92 -43.60 97.57
CA THR A 900 18.76 -43.22 98.74
C THR A 900 19.99 -44.15 98.95
N LYS A 901 21.22 -43.63 99.22
CA LYS A 901 22.55 -44.35 99.25
C LYS A 901 23.07 -44.70 100.68
N ASN A 902 23.84 -45.79 100.85
CA ASN A 902 24.51 -46.23 102.13
C ASN A 902 26.00 -45.73 102.27
N GLN A 903 26.56 -45.46 103.49
CA GLN A 903 27.77 -44.57 103.79
C GLN A 903 29.06 -45.20 104.43
N GLU A 904 30.29 -44.63 104.19
CA GLU A 904 31.53 -44.53 105.08
C GLU A 904 32.72 -43.63 104.48
N PRO A 905 33.85 -43.22 105.16
CA PRO A 905 34.27 -41.79 105.38
C PRO A 905 35.69 -41.23 104.94
N GLN A 906 35.80 -39.88 104.85
CA GLN A 906 36.92 -38.88 105.10
C GLN A 906 38.20 -38.68 104.21
N GLY A 907 38.55 -37.40 103.93
CA GLY A 907 39.95 -36.87 103.82
C GLY A 907 40.27 -35.75 102.77
N PRO A 908 41.16 -34.74 103.03
CA PRO A 908 41.11 -33.36 102.45
C PRO A 908 42.35 -32.85 101.64
N SER A 909 42.25 -31.69 100.94
CA SER A 909 43.22 -30.52 100.88
C SER A 909 43.19 -29.69 99.56
N GLY A 910 43.11 -28.34 99.63
CA GLY A 910 43.25 -27.35 98.50
C GLY A 910 44.71 -26.93 98.20
N PRO A 911 45.10 -25.69 97.75
CA PRO A 911 44.41 -24.54 97.11
C PRO A 911 45.20 -23.88 95.90
N SER A 912 44.69 -22.78 95.28
CA SER A 912 45.39 -21.50 94.87
C SER A 912 44.94 -20.80 93.54
N THR A 913 44.18 -19.69 93.63
CA THR A 913 44.36 -18.27 93.14
C THR A 913 45.05 -17.90 91.78
N PRO A 914 45.03 -16.62 91.25
CA PRO A 914 43.94 -15.71 90.82
C PRO A 914 44.28 -14.77 89.58
N THR A 915 43.39 -13.79 89.27
CA THR A 915 43.58 -12.40 88.71
C THR A 915 43.71 -11.99 87.20
N LYS A 916 42.82 -11.01 86.84
CA LYS A 916 42.80 -9.82 85.91
C LYS A 916 44.17 -9.13 85.55
N PRO A 917 44.32 -8.04 84.72
CA PRO A 917 43.39 -7.18 83.91
C PRO A 917 43.93 -6.66 82.51
N THR A 918 43.17 -5.76 81.85
CA THR A 918 43.50 -4.88 80.69
C THR A 918 44.47 -3.71 81.03
N PRO A 919 45.12 -3.01 80.06
CA PRO A 919 44.83 -1.57 79.89
C PRO A 919 45.13 -0.88 78.51
N TYR A 920 44.29 0.12 78.22
CA TYR A 920 44.52 1.53 77.77
C TYR A 920 45.10 1.98 76.41
N ASN A 921 44.29 2.88 75.84
CA ASN A 921 44.47 3.90 74.82
C ASN A 921 45.45 5.04 75.18
N ILE A 922 45.73 5.86 74.16
CA ILE A 922 45.63 7.35 74.07
C ILE A 922 46.90 8.02 73.51
N ALA A 923 46.64 8.88 72.51
CA ALA A 923 47.53 9.79 71.81
C ALA A 923 47.86 11.09 72.56
N THR A 924 49.00 11.73 72.23
CA THR A 924 49.28 13.19 72.21
C THR A 924 50.72 13.39 71.67
N TYR A 925 50.99 14.18 70.62
CA TYR A 925 51.24 15.64 70.51
C TYR A 925 52.20 16.25 71.57
N ILE A 926 53.17 17.07 71.10
CA ILE A 926 53.78 18.29 71.70
C ILE A 926 55.29 18.37 71.43
N ASP A 927 55.74 19.47 70.83
CA ASP A 927 56.56 20.46 71.53
C ASP A 927 56.00 21.87 71.20
N ALA A 928 55.57 22.64 72.20
CA ALA A 928 56.35 23.40 73.19
C ALA A 928 57.34 24.36 72.51
N ASN A 929 56.88 25.33 71.73
CA ASN A 929 56.33 26.49 72.40
C ASN A 929 54.83 26.46 72.67
N GLY A 930 54.16 25.40 72.27
CA GLY A 930 52.72 25.35 72.43
C GLY A 930 52.08 26.14 71.32
N LEU A 931 52.33 25.70 70.09
CA LEU A 931 51.52 26.04 68.93
C LEU A 931 51.34 24.77 68.09
N LYS A 932 50.23 24.09 68.40
CA LYS A 932 49.10 24.01 67.48
C LYS A 932 48.98 25.33 66.70
N GLN A 933 49.70 25.48 65.59
CA GLN A 933 49.58 26.53 64.55
C GLN A 933 50.67 26.24 63.49
N VAL A 934 50.37 26.14 62.21
CA VAL A 934 49.83 27.15 61.28
C VAL A 934 50.96 27.98 60.66
N ILE A 935 51.23 27.65 59.38
CA ILE A 935 51.42 28.55 58.22
C ILE A 935 52.49 29.67 58.47
N PRO A 936 52.54 30.82 57.80
CA PRO A 936 52.56 31.18 56.38
C PRO A 936 53.73 32.10 55.97
N GLY A 937 53.96 32.19 54.66
CA GLY A 937 54.40 33.41 53.99
C GLY A 937 54.00 33.28 52.52
N ALA A 938 53.06 34.03 51.92
CA ALA A 938 52.87 35.50 51.91
C ALA A 938 54.17 36.18 51.44
N PHE A 939 54.26 36.98 50.38
CA PHE A 939 53.37 37.87 49.62
C PHE A 939 53.88 37.88 48.15
N GLN A 940 53.21 38.38 47.10
CA GLN A 940 52.42 39.59 47.00
C GLN A 940 51.50 39.54 45.77
N THR A 941 50.39 40.25 45.92
CA THR A 941 49.13 40.23 45.18
C THR A 941 49.00 41.38 44.18
N ALA A 942 48.18 41.16 43.15
CA ALA A 942 47.15 42.09 42.68
C ALA A 942 46.12 41.22 41.92
N GLY A 943 44.96 40.87 42.49
CA GLY A 943 43.75 41.69 42.65
C GLY A 943 42.60 40.89 42.00
N SER A 944 41.90 40.03 42.75
CA SER A 944 40.57 40.26 43.35
C SER A 944 39.44 40.66 42.37
N THR A 945 38.48 39.73 42.25
CA THR A 945 37.00 39.96 42.31
C THR A 945 36.17 39.60 41.05
N ARG A 946 35.42 38.48 41.18
CA ARG A 946 34.04 38.14 40.72
C ARG A 946 33.69 37.92 39.23
N TYR A 947 32.73 36.97 39.08
CA TYR A 947 31.82 36.62 37.97
C TYR A 947 32.32 35.67 36.86
N THR A 948 31.59 34.55 36.72
CA THR A 948 30.91 34.01 35.54
C THR A 948 31.56 34.02 34.13
N PHE A 949 31.71 32.80 33.57
CA PHE A 949 31.80 32.30 32.17
C PHE A 949 32.78 32.90 31.10
N ILE A 950 33.16 32.00 30.16
CA ILE A 950 33.44 32.18 28.70
C ILE A 950 34.89 32.44 28.21
N TYR A 951 35.36 31.47 27.39
CA TYR A 951 36.28 31.47 26.21
C TYR A 951 37.77 31.89 26.24
N ASP A 952 38.49 31.17 25.37
CA ASP A 952 39.69 31.51 24.58
C ASP A 952 41.01 31.89 25.27
N ALA A 953 42.07 31.13 24.95
CA ALA A 953 43.03 31.55 23.91
C ALA A 953 44.31 30.68 23.96
N LEU A 954 44.49 29.84 22.94
CA LEU A 954 45.80 29.43 22.44
C LEU A 954 46.10 30.30 21.20
N PRO A 955 47.31 30.90 21.07
CA PRO A 955 47.75 31.53 19.83
C PRO A 955 48.21 30.47 18.81
N GLU A 956 47.98 30.80 17.54
CA GLU A 956 48.33 30.13 16.28
C GLU A 956 49.74 29.50 16.24
N GLY A 957 50.01 28.40 15.52
CA GLY A 957 49.14 27.67 14.61
C GLY A 957 49.85 26.41 14.09
N ILE A 958 49.17 25.28 14.18
CA ILE A 958 49.26 24.11 13.29
C ILE A 958 47.83 23.60 13.23
N LEU A 959 47.09 23.98 12.19
CA LEU A 959 45.71 23.58 12.00
C LEU A 959 45.67 22.13 11.49
N ASN A 960 45.16 21.25 12.36
CA ASN A 960 44.53 20.00 11.99
C ASN A 960 43.46 20.23 10.92
N TYR A 961 43.24 19.24 10.05
CA TYR A 961 41.89 18.99 9.56
C TYR A 961 41.56 17.50 9.69
N LYS A 962 40.89 17.18 10.81
CA LYS A 962 39.96 16.05 10.90
C LYS A 962 38.61 16.55 10.38
N PRO A 963 37.82 15.79 9.61
CA PRO A 963 36.45 16.18 9.36
C PRO A 963 35.50 15.29 10.16
N GLU A 964 35.40 15.56 11.45
CA GLU A 964 34.12 15.52 12.14
C GLU A 964 33.88 16.97 12.60
N TYR A 965 32.90 17.65 11.97
CA TYR A 965 32.40 19.00 12.31
C TYR A 965 33.34 20.21 12.14
N ALA A 966 33.83 20.48 10.93
CA ALA A 966 34.28 21.83 10.59
C ALA A 966 33.30 22.46 9.61
N ARG A 967 32.47 23.40 10.10
CA ARG A 967 31.61 24.19 9.24
C ARG A 967 32.46 25.07 8.32
N ALA A 968 32.30 24.98 7.01
CA ALA A 968 32.91 25.90 6.07
C ALA A 968 32.16 27.23 6.16
N ASN A 969 32.83 28.31 6.58
CA ASN A 969 32.21 29.63 6.59
C ASN A 969 32.01 30.13 5.14
N LEU A 970 30.90 29.71 4.53
CA LEU A 970 30.45 30.20 3.23
C LEU A 970 30.26 31.72 3.33
N ARG A 971 31.19 32.48 2.74
CA ARG A 971 31.41 33.90 2.99
C ARG A 971 30.18 34.76 2.71
N ASN A 972 29.36 34.33 1.74
CA ASN A 972 28.18 35.05 1.26
C ASN A 972 26.87 34.28 1.50
N THR A 973 26.89 33.17 2.23
CA THR A 973 25.69 32.39 2.59
C THR A 973 25.49 32.50 4.10
N PRO A 974 24.41 33.16 4.58
CA PRO A 974 24.11 33.19 6.02
C PRO A 974 23.98 31.78 6.59
N SER A 975 24.52 31.52 7.78
CA SER A 975 24.38 30.21 8.46
C SER A 975 22.93 29.84 8.81
N SER A 976 22.01 30.82 8.76
CA SER A 976 20.56 30.64 8.86
C SER A 976 19.88 30.30 7.53
N HIS A 977 20.59 30.34 6.41
CA HIS A 977 20.04 30.01 5.11
C HIS A 977 19.72 28.51 5.04
N TRP A 978 18.53 28.15 4.54
CA TRP A 978 18.02 26.77 4.57
C TRP A 978 18.89 25.76 3.81
N ALA A 979 19.69 26.22 2.85
CA ALA A 979 20.62 25.41 2.07
C ALA A 979 22.07 25.47 2.56
N TYR A 980 22.36 26.15 3.67
CA TYR A 980 23.73 26.33 4.17
C TYR A 980 24.46 25.00 4.36
N ASP A 981 23.84 24.05 5.07
CA ASP A 981 24.44 22.74 5.34
C ASP A 981 24.67 21.92 4.04
N ASN A 982 23.77 22.03 3.05
CA ASN A 982 23.93 21.33 1.76
C ASN A 982 25.06 21.92 0.91
N LEU A 983 25.16 23.25 0.87
CA LEU A 983 26.23 23.97 0.15
C LEU A 983 27.57 23.74 0.83
N GLU A 984 27.60 23.72 2.16
CA GLU A 984 28.76 23.38 2.95
C GLU A 984 29.23 21.95 2.67
N GLU A 985 28.33 20.98 2.64
CA GLU A 985 28.67 19.60 2.31
C GLU A 985 29.23 19.47 0.88
N MET A 986 28.64 20.13 -0.10
CA MET A 986 29.16 20.13 -1.47
C MET A 986 30.53 20.80 -1.59
N TYR A 987 30.78 21.84 -0.80
CA TYR A 987 32.10 22.49 -0.77
C TYR A 987 33.15 21.58 -0.09
N VAL A 988 32.80 20.96 1.03
CA VAL A 988 33.67 20.01 1.75
C VAL A 988 33.98 18.77 0.91
N LYS A 989 33.03 18.31 0.08
CA LYS A 989 33.22 17.24 -0.90
C LYS A 989 33.87 17.70 -2.21
N HIS A 990 34.30 18.97 -2.29
CA HIS A 990 34.90 19.62 -3.46
C HIS A 990 34.05 19.53 -4.75
N ILE A 991 32.73 19.36 -4.62
CA ILE A 991 31.77 19.38 -5.74
C ILE A 991 31.63 20.81 -6.28
N ILE A 992 31.62 21.79 -5.38
CA ILE A 992 31.71 23.23 -5.69
C ILE A 992 33.03 23.79 -5.16
N LYS A 993 33.62 24.73 -5.90
CA LYS A 993 34.98 25.23 -5.63
C LYS A 993 35.03 26.54 -4.84
N ASP A 994 33.93 27.29 -4.75
CA ASP A 994 33.92 28.66 -4.23
C ASP A 994 33.16 28.80 -2.90
N ILE A 995 33.87 29.23 -1.85
CA ILE A 995 33.29 29.60 -0.55
C ILE A 995 32.42 30.86 -0.62
N GLY A 996 32.53 31.64 -1.69
CA GLY A 996 31.74 32.84 -1.97
C GLY A 996 30.42 32.59 -2.69
N ILE A 997 30.00 31.32 -2.84
CA ILE A 997 28.77 30.95 -3.54
C ILE A 997 27.57 31.71 -2.99
N LEU A 998 26.81 32.32 -3.90
CA LEU A 998 25.56 32.99 -3.59
C LEU A 998 24.43 31.95 -3.70
N PRO A 999 23.72 31.64 -2.60
CA PRO A 999 22.74 30.56 -2.57
C PRO A 999 21.56 30.80 -3.52
N ASP A 1000 21.12 32.05 -3.65
CA ASP A 1000 19.97 32.42 -4.47
C ASP A 1000 20.35 32.85 -5.90
N LYS A 1001 21.63 32.78 -6.27
CA LYS A 1001 22.06 33.02 -7.66
C LYS A 1001 21.55 31.85 -8.52
N ASN A 1002 20.92 32.19 -9.64
CA ASN A 1002 20.58 31.22 -10.67
C ASN A 1002 21.85 30.58 -11.23
N ILE A 1003 21.84 29.27 -11.35
CA ILE A 1003 22.96 28.51 -11.92
C ILE A 1003 22.85 28.48 -13.44
N THR A 1004 23.99 28.48 -14.13
CA THR A 1004 24.03 28.29 -15.59
C THR A 1004 24.04 26.82 -15.97
N ARG A 1005 23.75 26.52 -17.25
CA ARG A 1005 23.82 25.15 -17.81
C ARG A 1005 25.22 24.55 -17.69
N GLY A 1006 26.26 25.36 -17.95
CA GLY A 1006 27.66 24.95 -17.78
C GLY A 1006 28.04 24.72 -16.32
N GLU A 1007 27.59 25.60 -15.42
CA GLU A 1007 27.82 25.45 -13.97
C GLU A 1007 27.15 24.16 -13.42
N LEU A 1008 25.95 23.80 -13.88
CA LEU A 1008 25.31 22.53 -13.48
C LEU A 1008 26.05 21.31 -14.03
N ALA A 1009 26.52 21.35 -15.29
CA ALA A 1009 27.35 20.27 -15.85
C ALA A 1009 28.63 20.08 -15.03
N TRP A 1010 29.25 21.18 -14.58
CA TRP A 1010 30.41 21.17 -13.69
C TRP A 1010 30.11 20.56 -12.32
N VAL A 1011 28.96 20.87 -11.72
CA VAL A 1011 28.50 20.28 -10.45
C VAL A 1011 28.30 18.76 -10.59
N LEU A 1012 27.65 18.31 -11.67
CA LEU A 1012 27.43 16.88 -11.93
C LEU A 1012 28.75 16.14 -12.18
N TYR A 1013 29.67 16.76 -12.93
CA TYR A 1013 31.00 16.23 -13.18
C TYR A 1013 31.76 15.97 -11.86
N ASN A 1014 31.89 16.97 -10.99
CA ASN A 1014 32.61 16.77 -9.73
C ASN A 1014 31.87 15.88 -8.73
N SER A 1015 30.57 15.67 -8.89
CA SER A 1015 29.80 14.74 -8.04
C SER A 1015 30.17 13.26 -8.26
N VAL A 1016 30.87 12.93 -9.35
CA VAL A 1016 31.32 11.55 -9.67
C VAL A 1016 32.83 11.40 -9.79
N VAL A 1017 33.57 12.47 -10.08
CA VAL A 1017 35.02 12.41 -10.39
C VAL A 1017 35.92 12.39 -9.14
N HIS A 1018 35.38 12.54 -7.93
CA HIS A 1018 36.25 12.64 -6.76
C HIS A 1018 36.93 11.32 -6.33
N ASP A 1019 36.47 10.15 -6.80
CA ASP A 1019 37.09 8.86 -6.49
C ASP A 1019 37.47 8.01 -7.72
N MET A 1020 37.11 8.38 -8.95
CA MET A 1020 37.31 7.48 -10.10
C MET A 1020 37.72 8.14 -11.42
N LEU A 1021 38.81 7.61 -11.95
CA LEU A 1021 39.29 7.67 -13.34
C LEU A 1021 39.91 9.02 -13.77
N ASN A 1022 41.22 8.99 -14.01
CA ASN A 1022 41.91 9.91 -14.90
C ASN A 1022 41.36 9.75 -16.33
N LEU A 1023 40.19 10.33 -16.62
CA LEU A 1023 39.62 10.38 -17.96
C LEU A 1023 40.35 11.47 -18.76
N GLU A 1024 41.28 11.05 -19.63
CA GLU A 1024 41.79 11.92 -20.69
C GLU A 1024 40.71 12.08 -21.76
N ILE A 1025 39.84 13.09 -21.61
CA ILE A 1025 38.87 13.43 -22.64
C ILE A 1025 39.61 14.15 -23.78
N THR A 1026 39.87 13.45 -24.88
CA THR A 1026 40.50 13.99 -26.10
C THR A 1026 39.50 13.98 -27.26
N GLY A 1027 39.42 15.07 -28.02
CA GLY A 1027 38.46 15.24 -29.13
C GLY A 1027 37.90 16.66 -29.24
N PRO A 1028 37.27 17.02 -30.39
CA PRO A 1028 36.76 18.38 -30.64
C PRO A 1028 35.62 18.75 -29.67
N ALA A 1029 35.41 20.07 -29.49
CA ALA A 1029 34.30 20.56 -28.66
C ALA A 1029 32.95 20.03 -29.20
N PRO A 1030 32.07 19.48 -28.34
CA PRO A 1030 30.81 18.85 -28.75
C PRO A 1030 29.78 19.85 -29.29
N PHE A 1031 29.96 21.14 -29.00
CA PHE A 1031 29.08 22.22 -29.45
C PHE A 1031 29.93 23.43 -29.89
N PRO A 1032 29.50 24.21 -30.91
CA PRO A 1032 30.26 25.33 -31.45
C PRO A 1032 30.51 26.48 -30.47
N ASP A 1033 29.71 26.58 -29.40
CA ASP A 1033 29.75 27.63 -28.38
C ASP A 1033 30.40 27.18 -27.06
N VAL A 1034 31.07 26.01 -27.07
CA VAL A 1034 31.76 25.43 -25.92
C VAL A 1034 33.26 25.38 -26.19
N SER A 1035 34.07 25.81 -25.22
CA SER A 1035 35.54 25.75 -25.33
C SER A 1035 36.03 24.29 -25.35
N GLU A 1036 37.08 24.00 -26.11
CA GLU A 1036 37.76 22.70 -26.11
C GLU A 1036 38.31 22.32 -24.73
N ASP A 1037 38.59 23.32 -23.90
CA ASP A 1037 39.08 23.18 -22.52
C ASP A 1037 37.98 22.88 -21.49
N ASP A 1038 36.69 22.94 -21.87
CA ASP A 1038 35.58 22.72 -20.94
C ASP A 1038 35.30 21.23 -20.71
N VAL A 1039 36.12 20.63 -19.86
CA VAL A 1039 36.11 19.18 -19.58
C VAL A 1039 34.79 18.67 -19.03
N ALA A 1040 34.04 19.48 -18.27
CA ALA A 1040 32.77 19.05 -17.67
C ALA A 1040 31.66 18.97 -18.71
N ILE A 1041 31.58 19.94 -19.62
CA ILE A 1041 30.58 19.92 -20.69
C ILE A 1041 30.92 18.80 -21.68
N ARG A 1042 32.20 18.59 -21.99
CA ARG A 1042 32.65 17.49 -22.86
C ARG A 1042 32.30 16.12 -22.29
N TRP A 1043 32.63 15.90 -21.02
CA TRP A 1043 32.23 14.70 -20.29
C TRP A 1043 30.71 14.49 -20.32
N ALA A 1044 29.95 15.55 -20.02
CA ALA A 1044 28.50 15.45 -19.95
C ALA A 1044 27.89 15.14 -21.33
N ALA A 1045 28.47 15.67 -22.42
CA ALA A 1045 28.03 15.39 -23.78
C ALA A 1045 28.34 13.95 -24.19
N GLU A 1046 29.55 13.46 -23.90
CA GLU A 1046 29.96 12.08 -24.17
C GLU A 1046 29.06 11.07 -23.45
N LYS A 1047 28.72 11.34 -22.19
CA LYS A 1047 27.81 10.52 -21.39
C LYS A 1047 26.32 10.74 -21.71
N LYS A 1048 26.01 11.59 -22.70
CA LYS A 1048 24.64 11.96 -23.11
C LYS A 1048 23.79 12.53 -21.96
N ILE A 1049 24.43 13.16 -20.99
CA ILE A 1049 23.80 13.85 -19.86
C ILE A 1049 23.23 15.19 -20.31
N ILE A 1050 23.97 15.89 -21.18
CA ILE A 1050 23.53 17.11 -21.83
C ILE A 1050 23.25 16.87 -23.31
N LEU A 1051 22.30 17.65 -23.84
CA LEU A 1051 22.00 17.74 -25.27
C LEU A 1051 22.07 19.22 -25.70
N GLY A 1052 22.46 19.45 -26.95
CA GLY A 1052 22.42 20.78 -27.57
C GLY A 1052 21.00 21.21 -27.93
N PHE A 1053 20.83 22.48 -28.21
CA PHE A 1053 19.63 23.04 -28.81
C PHE A 1053 19.56 22.65 -30.30
N PRO A 1054 18.37 22.73 -30.94
CA PRO A 1054 18.22 22.47 -32.37
C PRO A 1054 19.09 23.33 -33.29
N ASP A 1055 19.57 24.48 -32.78
CA ASP A 1055 20.53 25.36 -33.46
C ASP A 1055 21.99 24.86 -33.38
N GLY A 1056 22.22 23.71 -32.76
CA GLY A 1056 23.53 23.07 -32.60
C GLY A 1056 24.36 23.56 -31.42
N THR A 1057 23.87 24.53 -30.62
CA THR A 1057 24.61 25.14 -29.50
C THR A 1057 24.21 24.55 -28.13
N PHE A 1058 25.01 24.72 -27.09
CA PHE A 1058 24.68 24.28 -25.72
C PHE A 1058 24.26 25.40 -24.77
N LYS A 1059 24.72 26.63 -25.03
CA LYS A 1059 24.50 27.87 -24.29
C LYS A 1059 24.99 27.77 -22.83
N PRO A 1060 26.31 27.56 -22.60
CA PRO A 1060 26.85 27.27 -21.26
C PRO A 1060 26.61 28.39 -20.23
N GLU A 1061 26.57 29.64 -20.67
CA GLU A 1061 26.33 30.82 -19.83
C GLU A 1061 24.84 31.11 -19.57
N GLN A 1062 23.93 30.37 -20.22
CA GLN A 1062 22.49 30.56 -20.02
C GLN A 1062 22.06 29.98 -18.67
N ASN A 1063 21.29 30.74 -17.90
CA ASN A 1063 20.64 30.24 -16.68
C ASN A 1063 19.72 29.07 -17.04
N ILE A 1064 19.84 27.98 -16.28
CA ILE A 1064 19.08 26.76 -16.54
C ILE A 1064 17.72 26.81 -15.83
N THR A 1065 16.67 26.44 -16.55
CA THR A 1065 15.32 26.31 -15.97
C THR A 1065 15.20 25.02 -15.17
N ARG A 1066 14.21 24.95 -14.28
CA ARG A 1066 13.96 23.77 -13.45
C ARG A 1066 13.70 22.52 -14.28
N GLN A 1067 12.87 22.59 -15.33
CA GLN A 1067 12.61 21.45 -16.22
C GLN A 1067 13.87 20.94 -16.93
N GLU A 1068 14.75 21.85 -17.37
CA GLU A 1068 16.02 21.50 -18.02
C GLU A 1068 17.00 20.88 -17.03
N ALA A 1069 17.07 21.40 -15.80
CA ALA A 1069 17.88 20.82 -14.74
C ALA A 1069 17.42 19.41 -14.39
N PHE A 1070 16.11 19.17 -14.25
CA PHE A 1070 15.57 17.83 -13.98
C PHE A 1070 15.86 16.85 -15.11
N ALA A 1071 15.76 17.28 -16.37
CA ALA A 1071 16.16 16.45 -17.49
C ALA A 1071 17.66 16.09 -17.46
N MET A 1072 18.53 17.05 -17.12
CA MET A 1072 19.96 16.78 -16.94
C MET A 1072 20.22 15.80 -15.78
N PHE A 1073 19.53 15.95 -14.64
CA PHE A 1073 19.63 15.01 -13.53
C PHE A 1073 19.09 13.62 -13.90
N ALA A 1074 17.96 13.51 -14.61
CA ALA A 1074 17.39 12.23 -15.04
C ALA A 1074 18.36 11.49 -15.96
N ARG A 1075 18.92 12.20 -16.94
CA ARG A 1075 19.92 11.64 -17.87
C ARG A 1075 21.20 11.24 -17.14
N PHE A 1076 21.66 12.03 -16.17
CA PHE A 1076 22.76 11.66 -15.29
C PHE A 1076 22.48 10.34 -14.54
N ILE A 1077 21.30 10.19 -13.95
CA ILE A 1077 20.90 8.95 -13.27
C ILE A 1077 20.89 7.76 -14.21
N ARG A 1078 20.31 7.91 -15.40
CA ARG A 1078 20.26 6.85 -16.42
C ARG A 1078 21.65 6.50 -16.95
N ALA A 1079 22.51 7.48 -17.20
CA ALA A 1079 23.86 7.28 -17.70
C ALA A 1079 24.74 6.47 -16.73
N TYR A 1080 24.48 6.59 -15.43
CA TYR A 1080 25.21 5.88 -14.37
C TYR A 1080 24.45 4.68 -13.78
N GLY A 1081 23.29 4.32 -14.35
CA GLY A 1081 22.47 3.20 -13.87
C GLY A 1081 22.06 3.33 -12.39
N LEU A 1082 21.88 4.56 -11.90
CA LEU A 1082 21.55 4.81 -10.50
C LEU A 1082 20.07 4.48 -10.25
N GLU A 1083 19.79 3.64 -9.26
CA GLU A 1083 18.42 3.29 -8.86
C GLU A 1083 18.02 4.01 -7.57
N PHE A 1084 16.73 4.37 -7.47
CA PHE A 1084 16.14 4.89 -6.24
C PHE A 1084 15.91 3.74 -5.25
N ARG A 1085 16.27 3.92 -3.97
CA ARG A 1085 16.08 2.91 -2.90
C ARG A 1085 14.62 2.46 -2.67
N LYS A 1086 13.65 3.13 -3.27
CA LYS A 1086 12.21 2.81 -3.21
C LYS A 1086 11.71 2.61 -4.64
N GLN A 1087 11.06 1.47 -4.94
CA GLN A 1087 10.45 1.24 -6.26
C GLN A 1087 9.40 2.32 -6.54
N LEU A 1088 9.58 3.02 -7.66
CA LEU A 1088 8.70 4.08 -8.13
C LEU A 1088 7.69 3.49 -9.13
N ASN A 1089 6.41 3.79 -8.92
CA ASN A 1089 5.33 3.41 -9.84
C ASN A 1089 5.14 4.54 -10.86
N LEU A 1090 5.47 4.30 -12.13
CA LEU A 1090 5.46 5.28 -13.22
C LEU A 1090 4.05 5.72 -13.67
N SER A 1091 2.99 5.03 -13.21
CA SER A 1091 1.61 5.21 -13.66
C SER A 1091 0.84 6.34 -12.95
N GLU A 1092 1.48 7.10 -12.06
CA GLU A 1092 0.85 8.18 -11.30
C GLU A 1092 1.72 9.44 -11.41
N MET A 1093 1.38 10.32 -12.35
CA MET A 1093 1.95 11.67 -12.43
C MET A 1093 1.71 12.44 -11.12
N PRO A 1094 2.66 13.25 -10.65
CA PRO A 1094 2.54 14.03 -9.41
C PRO A 1094 1.53 15.18 -9.50
N ASP A 1095 0.90 15.48 -8.38
CA ASP A 1095 -0.14 16.50 -8.19
C ASP A 1095 0.47 17.93 -8.07
N PHE A 1096 1.26 18.36 -9.07
CA PHE A 1096 1.73 19.75 -9.19
C PHE A 1096 0.73 20.56 -10.01
N ALA A 1097 0.26 21.67 -9.45
CA ALA A 1097 -0.81 22.45 -10.08
C ALA A 1097 -0.43 23.16 -11.39
N ASP A 1098 0.87 23.21 -11.72
CA ASP A 1098 1.47 23.86 -12.89
C ASP A 1098 2.33 22.90 -13.73
N ILE A 1099 2.11 21.58 -13.61
CA ILE A 1099 2.87 20.58 -14.38
C ILE A 1099 2.68 20.74 -15.89
N ASP A 1100 1.51 21.23 -16.33
CA ASP A 1100 1.17 21.48 -17.74
C ASP A 1100 2.00 22.61 -18.38
N GLU A 1101 2.73 23.40 -17.58
CA GLU A 1101 3.69 24.40 -18.09
C GLU A 1101 5.05 23.79 -18.47
N ALA A 1102 5.32 22.53 -18.09
CA ALA A 1102 6.54 21.83 -18.46
C ALA A 1102 6.44 21.33 -19.91
N GLY A 1103 7.52 21.45 -20.67
CA GLY A 1103 7.55 20.93 -22.03
C GLY A 1103 7.39 19.41 -22.05
N ASP A 1104 6.65 18.87 -23.03
CA ASP A 1104 6.36 17.44 -23.17
C ASP A 1104 7.62 16.55 -23.06
N TRP A 1105 8.74 17.05 -23.59
CA TRP A 1105 10.04 16.38 -23.60
C TRP A 1105 10.67 16.19 -22.20
N ALA A 1106 10.24 16.96 -21.19
CA ALA A 1106 10.78 16.93 -19.84
C ALA A 1106 9.86 16.20 -18.85
N LEU A 1107 8.61 15.92 -19.21
CA LEU A 1107 7.61 15.37 -18.29
C LEU A 1107 8.00 13.99 -17.76
N GLU A 1108 8.51 13.10 -18.60
CA GLU A 1108 8.98 11.77 -18.20
C GLU A 1108 10.18 11.86 -17.24
N ASP A 1109 11.10 12.78 -17.50
CA ASP A 1109 12.29 13.03 -16.69
C ASP A 1109 11.93 13.62 -15.32
N ILE A 1110 10.95 14.53 -15.27
CA ILE A 1110 10.43 15.13 -14.03
C ILE A 1110 9.67 14.09 -13.20
N ALA A 1111 8.88 13.22 -13.84
CA ALA A 1111 8.12 12.17 -13.17
C ALA A 1111 9.03 11.19 -12.39
N LEU A 1112 10.24 10.94 -12.90
CA LEU A 1112 11.26 10.12 -12.21
C LEU A 1112 11.58 10.65 -10.80
N PHE A 1113 11.60 11.97 -10.62
CA PHE A 1113 11.97 12.59 -9.35
C PHE A 1113 10.80 12.90 -8.43
N ALA A 1114 9.58 12.98 -8.94
CA ALA A 1114 8.47 13.57 -8.20
C ALA A 1114 7.93 12.74 -7.02
N LYS A 1115 8.23 11.42 -6.97
CA LYS A 1115 7.97 10.53 -5.82
C LYS A 1115 9.22 10.14 -5.06
N SER A 1116 10.38 10.59 -5.52
CA SER A 1116 11.61 10.57 -4.74
C SER A 1116 11.61 11.84 -3.88
N ASP A 1117 11.96 11.76 -2.60
CA ASP A 1117 12.06 12.96 -1.75
C ASP A 1117 13.10 14.00 -2.24
N ILE A 1118 13.74 13.75 -3.39
CA ILE A 1118 14.70 14.61 -4.08
C ILE A 1118 14.03 15.89 -4.61
N LEU A 1119 12.92 15.77 -5.34
CA LEU A 1119 12.17 16.91 -5.87
C LEU A 1119 11.09 17.33 -4.87
N ARG A 1120 11.12 18.59 -4.43
CA ARG A 1120 10.06 19.20 -3.63
C ARG A 1120 9.48 20.37 -4.40
N GLY A 1121 8.16 20.37 -4.61
CA GLY A 1121 7.49 21.54 -5.15
C GLY A 1121 7.40 22.67 -4.13
N ILE A 1122 7.25 23.88 -4.65
CA ILE A 1122 7.17 25.13 -3.90
C ILE A 1122 5.70 25.31 -3.49
N LYS A 1123 5.44 25.50 -2.19
CA LYS A 1123 4.07 25.75 -1.71
C LYS A 1123 3.68 27.19 -1.99
N ASP A 1124 2.57 27.40 -2.70
CA ASP A 1124 1.98 28.72 -2.92
C ASP A 1124 0.49 28.70 -2.50
N TYR A 1125 0.14 29.51 -1.49
CA TYR A 1125 -1.20 29.73 -0.90
C TYR A 1125 -2.13 28.52 -0.66
N SER A 1126 -1.66 27.27 -0.80
CA SER A 1126 -2.26 25.94 -0.45
C SER A 1126 -1.88 24.84 -1.46
N ARG A 1127 -1.36 25.18 -2.64
CA ARG A 1127 -1.01 24.23 -3.71
C ARG A 1127 0.50 24.02 -3.80
N THR A 1128 0.91 22.86 -4.28
CA THR A 1128 2.32 22.54 -4.52
C THR A 1128 2.63 22.79 -6.01
N MET A 1129 3.56 23.69 -6.30
CA MET A 1129 3.94 24.12 -7.66
C MET A 1129 5.33 23.61 -8.02
N LEU A 1130 5.56 23.15 -9.24
CA LEU A 1130 6.86 22.77 -9.77
C LEU A 1130 7.65 23.98 -10.29
N MET A 1131 6.98 24.96 -10.89
CA MET A 1131 7.50 26.13 -11.62
C MET A 1131 8.52 25.75 -12.71
N PRO A 1132 8.14 24.95 -13.73
CA PRO A 1132 9.09 24.33 -14.66
C PRO A 1132 9.95 25.32 -15.45
N LEU A 1133 9.40 26.49 -15.81
CA LEU A 1133 10.10 27.54 -16.57
C LEU A 1133 10.97 28.47 -15.71
N LYS A 1134 10.92 28.35 -14.38
CA LYS A 1134 11.71 29.19 -13.47
C LYS A 1134 13.17 28.73 -13.48
N ASN A 1135 14.11 29.69 -13.45
CA ASN A 1135 15.53 29.37 -13.29
C ASN A 1135 15.81 28.79 -11.89
N ILE A 1136 16.65 27.75 -11.82
CA ILE A 1136 17.01 27.08 -10.58
C ILE A 1136 18.20 27.77 -9.91
N SER A 1137 18.19 27.90 -8.58
CA SER A 1137 19.28 28.52 -7.82
C SER A 1137 20.33 27.51 -7.34
N ASN A 1138 21.52 28.00 -6.97
CA ASN A 1138 22.59 27.21 -6.36
C ASN A 1138 22.12 26.45 -5.11
N ALA A 1139 21.28 27.05 -4.27
CA ALA A 1139 20.72 26.44 -3.07
C ALA A 1139 19.79 25.25 -3.40
N GLU A 1140 18.98 25.39 -4.45
CA GLU A 1140 18.08 24.34 -4.91
C GLU A 1140 18.86 23.16 -5.51
N VAL A 1141 19.84 23.44 -6.38
CA VAL A 1141 20.76 22.43 -6.90
C VAL A 1141 21.49 21.72 -5.76
N ALA A 1142 21.96 22.46 -4.75
CA ALA A 1142 22.70 21.86 -3.66
C ALA A 1142 21.86 20.90 -2.81
N ALA A 1143 20.63 21.29 -2.52
CA ALA A 1143 19.69 20.41 -1.83
C ALA A 1143 19.35 19.16 -2.65
N MET A 1144 19.22 19.30 -3.98
CA MET A 1144 18.95 18.19 -4.87
C MET A 1144 20.13 17.22 -4.97
N VAL A 1145 21.35 17.73 -5.17
CA VAL A 1145 22.57 16.92 -5.21
C VAL A 1145 22.79 16.19 -3.89
N HIS A 1146 22.66 16.88 -2.75
CA HIS A 1146 22.74 16.24 -1.43
C HIS A 1146 21.72 15.08 -1.29
N ARG A 1147 20.46 15.31 -1.66
CA ARG A 1147 19.43 14.26 -1.62
C ARG A 1147 19.72 13.13 -2.61
N MET A 1148 20.21 13.44 -3.81
CA MET A 1148 20.70 12.46 -4.78
C MET A 1148 21.76 11.55 -4.15
N LEU A 1149 22.83 12.14 -3.60
CA LEU A 1149 23.93 11.41 -2.98
C LEU A 1149 23.47 10.57 -1.77
N LYS A 1150 22.42 11.01 -1.06
CA LYS A 1150 21.83 10.31 0.08
C LYS A 1150 20.90 9.16 -0.31
N TYR A 1151 20.07 9.34 -1.33
CA TYR A 1151 18.96 8.43 -1.68
C TYR A 1151 19.26 7.48 -2.84
N MET A 1152 20.32 7.72 -3.59
CA MET A 1152 20.77 6.81 -4.64
C MET A 1152 21.82 5.84 -4.09
N SER A 1153 21.87 4.66 -4.66
CA SER A 1153 22.99 3.71 -4.48
C SER A 1153 23.81 3.71 -5.75
N TYR A 1154 25.12 3.96 -5.63
CA TYR A 1154 26.06 3.73 -6.72
C TYR A 1154 26.17 2.22 -6.99
N PRO A 1155 26.28 1.78 -8.25
CA PRO A 1155 26.64 0.41 -8.57
C PRO A 1155 28.00 0.06 -7.92
N ASP A 1156 28.21 -1.20 -7.54
CA ASP A 1156 29.47 -1.67 -6.91
C ASP A 1156 30.72 -1.47 -7.81
N ALA A 1157 30.55 -1.09 -9.08
CA ALA A 1157 31.62 -0.74 -10.01
C ALA A 1157 32.16 0.70 -9.87
N ILE A 1158 31.48 1.57 -9.12
CA ILE A 1158 31.83 3.00 -8.94
C ILE A 1158 32.10 3.37 -7.46
N ARG A 1159 32.22 2.38 -6.57
CA ARG A 1159 32.81 2.52 -5.22
C ARG A 1159 34.10 1.72 -5.13
#